data_AF-A0A5K7ZA92-F1
#
_entry.id   AF-A0A5K7ZA92-F1
#
_cell.length_a   1.000
_cell.length_b   1.000
_cell.length_c   1.000
_cell.angle_alpha   90.00
_cell.angle_beta   90.00
_cell.angle_gamma   90.00
#
_symmetry.space_group_name_H-M   'P 1'
#
loop_
_entity.id
_entity.type
_entity.pdbx_description
1 polymer ?
#
loop_
_entity_poly.entity_id
_entity_poly.type
_entity_poly.pdbx_seq_one_letter_code
_entity_poly.pdbx_strand_id
1 'polypeptide(L)'
;MKTIVGTSNRIVEIDLTSGSISEFQVDADDRKNFLGGKGLGLKLLYDRMERGIDPLKEKNYLAFMMGVLMGTGAPCTGRFSALTKSPLTGIMVHSSCGGPFGMAYKTAGYDGLLITGKASSPVFIAIDADGVSIEDAADYWGLDTHETQQHLNPDGKSGVLAIGPAGENQVRIANVASGHRFLGRGGLGAVMGSKNLKAIVARGKAYKIVPSNSKLFAKAKKRAARYIEKNPVTSKDYRQYGTSSHVNWCNDGGILPVNNFREGSHPRADSISGEELRQRYNARPSTCKPCSIMCGHKGTHADGSVHQIPEYESIGLLGPNLGIFDPDQITAFSDRCGQLGMDTISAGAVLAWCMEAGEKGLIATDLKFGREAGVLEALDDMAHRRGFGSEMADGTRRLSETYGGTDFAIQIKGLEMPAYDPRGAWGQGLAYAVANRGACHLSATTFALEVAFGFLNPYTIRAKARFVKFFENLYAAVNSLHTCQFTSYAYVLEPPIVKYTPKFLLRLFMQFLPAMAILLMDISIFSKLWRSVTGLRLNQWQMLKAGARIHVLERYMNTAEGISRKDDTLPGRFLKEGRGCDARQRTVPLQPMLDAYYRLRGYDFQGIPSQNCLKRLGIEPKWELSSDERALLFKMVSPGGKPVKRLYLAIMLWFVGRAIQAAARVDKTVGEAFNSLPDGFTFALTVAPDGPAMVVGKDRNGKVRYLGADTQSRLIDMRMTIKNIEAAMLLFTFQEPTALAVARDRLVVDGDIPAACTVVRVLDRVEVFLLPKILASLAVRRYPRWPFFRKIMGRVLIYLRTVTGL
;
A
#
# COMPACT_ATOMS: atom_id res chain seq x y z
N MET A 1 -2.18 16.56 -39.67
CA MET A 1 -2.27 16.18 -38.24
C MET A 1 -3.60 16.69 -37.69
N LYS A 2 -4.49 15.78 -37.27
CA LYS A 2 -5.80 16.08 -36.67
C LYS A 2 -5.62 16.68 -35.26
N THR A 3 -6.66 17.25 -34.67
CA THR A 3 -6.59 17.87 -33.33
C THR A 3 -7.53 17.17 -32.35
N ILE A 4 -7.03 16.83 -31.16
CA ILE A 4 -7.83 16.42 -30.00
C ILE A 4 -7.82 17.57 -28.99
N VAL A 5 -9.01 18.03 -28.62
CA VAL A 5 -9.20 19.03 -27.56
C VAL A 5 -9.38 18.31 -26.23
N GLY A 6 -8.43 18.49 -25.32
CA GLY A 6 -8.38 17.85 -24.01
C GLY A 6 -7.86 16.41 -24.08
N THR A 7 -8.74 15.46 -23.79
CA THR A 7 -8.46 14.01 -23.77
C THR A 7 -9.27 13.32 -24.86
N SER A 8 -8.73 12.29 -25.51
CA SER A 8 -9.50 11.53 -26.49
C SER A 8 -10.65 10.78 -25.83
N ASN A 9 -10.46 10.39 -24.56
CA ASN A 9 -11.31 9.48 -23.80
C ASN A 9 -11.56 8.11 -24.47
N ARG A 10 -10.87 7.81 -25.58
CA ARG A 10 -10.94 6.51 -26.26
C ARG A 10 -10.04 5.51 -25.58
N ILE A 11 -10.60 4.40 -25.14
CA ILE A 11 -9.87 3.25 -24.61
C ILE A 11 -10.13 2.08 -25.54
N VAL A 12 -9.05 1.40 -25.94
CA VAL A 12 -9.12 0.15 -26.68
C VAL A 12 -9.17 -1.00 -25.68
N GLU A 13 -10.00 -1.99 -25.94
CA GLU A 13 -10.12 -3.22 -25.16
C GLU A 13 -9.97 -4.42 -26.07
N ILE A 14 -8.99 -5.28 -25.76
CA ILE A 14 -8.60 -6.45 -26.54
C ILE A 14 -8.73 -7.71 -25.70
N ASP A 15 -9.38 -8.72 -26.25
CA ASP A 15 -9.29 -10.09 -25.77
C ASP A 15 -8.44 -10.92 -26.73
N LEU A 16 -7.24 -11.31 -26.27
CA LEU A 16 -6.27 -12.06 -27.07
C LEU A 16 -6.72 -13.51 -27.36
N THR A 17 -7.64 -14.06 -26.58
CA THR A 17 -8.16 -15.41 -26.82
C THR A 17 -9.11 -15.42 -28.00
N SER A 18 -10.05 -14.47 -28.04
CA SER A 18 -11.02 -14.33 -29.15
C SER A 18 -10.50 -13.52 -30.34
N GLY A 19 -9.43 -12.75 -30.14
CA GLY A 19 -8.95 -11.76 -31.11
C GLY A 19 -9.86 -10.53 -31.24
N SER A 20 -10.84 -10.37 -30.34
CA SER A 20 -11.79 -9.26 -30.41
C SER A 20 -11.12 -7.95 -29.99
N ILE A 21 -11.42 -6.89 -30.74
CA ILE A 21 -10.93 -5.53 -30.51
C ILE A 21 -12.16 -4.64 -30.45
N SER A 22 -12.31 -3.91 -29.35
CA SER A 22 -13.40 -2.98 -29.15
C SER A 22 -12.90 -1.65 -28.60
N GLU A 23 -13.72 -0.61 -28.72
CA GLU A 23 -13.41 0.71 -28.18
C GLU A 23 -14.56 1.22 -27.35
N PHE A 24 -14.24 1.94 -26.27
CA PHE A 24 -15.23 2.66 -25.49
C PHE A 24 -14.73 4.04 -25.06
N GLN A 25 -15.68 4.89 -24.68
CA GLN A 25 -15.43 6.24 -24.20
C GLN A 25 -15.47 6.27 -22.67
N VAL A 26 -14.49 6.95 -22.06
CA VAL A 26 -14.46 7.20 -20.62
C VAL A 26 -15.53 8.23 -20.26
N ASP A 27 -16.40 7.89 -19.31
CA ASP A 27 -17.42 8.82 -18.83
C ASP A 27 -16.82 9.97 -18.00
N ALA A 28 -17.54 11.08 -17.95
CA ALA A 28 -17.07 12.30 -17.30
C ALA A 28 -16.93 12.15 -15.78
N ASP A 29 -17.73 11.29 -15.14
CA ASP A 29 -17.72 11.08 -13.70
C ASP A 29 -16.54 10.22 -13.26
N ASP A 30 -16.22 9.13 -13.96
CA ASP A 30 -15.01 8.35 -13.74
C ASP A 30 -13.77 9.20 -14.03
N ARG A 31 -13.78 9.98 -15.12
CA ARG A 31 -12.70 10.93 -15.41
C ARG A 31 -12.50 11.90 -14.25
N LYS A 32 -13.56 12.44 -13.65
CA LYS A 32 -13.48 13.39 -12.54
C LYS A 32 -13.10 12.73 -11.22
N ASN A 33 -13.61 11.53 -10.95
CA ASN A 33 -13.44 10.84 -9.67
C ASN A 33 -12.14 10.04 -9.57
N PHE A 34 -11.61 9.59 -10.70
CA PHE A 34 -10.40 8.76 -10.81
C PHE A 34 -9.30 9.42 -11.66
N LEU A 35 -9.53 10.62 -12.19
CA LEU A 35 -8.60 11.51 -12.89
C LEU A 35 -8.10 10.98 -14.24
N GLY A 36 -7.45 9.82 -14.27
CA GLY A 36 -6.79 9.25 -15.44
C GLY A 36 -5.72 8.25 -15.01
N GLY A 37 -4.84 7.85 -15.93
CA GLY A 37 -3.61 7.14 -15.56
C GLY A 37 -3.83 5.96 -14.61
N LYS A 38 -3.08 5.95 -13.50
CA LYS A 38 -3.24 4.95 -12.42
C LYS A 38 -4.69 4.82 -11.97
N GLY A 39 -5.33 5.92 -11.57
CA GLY A 39 -6.64 5.91 -10.94
C GLY A 39 -7.74 5.39 -11.84
N LEU A 40 -7.77 5.87 -13.09
CA LEU A 40 -8.76 5.40 -14.07
C LEU A 40 -8.50 3.95 -14.45
N GLY A 41 -7.24 3.57 -14.68
CA GLY A 41 -6.89 2.17 -14.94
C GLY A 41 -7.37 1.25 -13.83
N LEU A 42 -7.12 1.63 -12.56
CA LEU A 42 -7.56 0.85 -11.40
C LEU A 42 -9.09 0.70 -11.35
N LYS A 43 -9.84 1.77 -11.63
CA LYS A 43 -11.30 1.72 -11.69
C LYS A 43 -11.78 0.79 -12.80
N LEU A 44 -11.23 0.91 -14.00
CA LEU A 44 -11.58 0.04 -15.13
C LEU A 44 -11.29 -1.44 -14.84
N LEU A 45 -10.16 -1.73 -14.18
CA LEU A 45 -9.83 -3.07 -13.70
C LEU A 45 -10.83 -3.55 -12.64
N TYR A 46 -11.16 -2.72 -11.65
CA TYR A 46 -12.14 -3.05 -10.61
C TYR A 46 -13.54 -3.39 -11.16
N ASP A 47 -13.95 -2.74 -12.25
CA ASP A 47 -15.25 -3.00 -12.86
C ASP A 47 -15.32 -4.29 -13.68
N ARG A 48 -14.18 -4.80 -14.14
CA ARG A 48 -14.08 -5.92 -15.08
C ARG A 48 -13.54 -7.20 -14.46
N MET A 49 -12.62 -7.06 -13.51
CA MET A 49 -11.92 -8.20 -12.91
C MET A 49 -12.77 -8.84 -11.83
N GLU A 50 -12.71 -10.17 -11.79
CA GLU A 50 -13.14 -10.96 -10.65
C GLU A 50 -12.03 -10.98 -9.59
N ARG A 51 -12.41 -11.14 -8.32
CA ARG A 51 -11.45 -11.39 -7.23
C ARG A 51 -10.84 -12.78 -7.35
N GLY A 52 -9.68 -13.00 -6.73
CA GLY A 52 -9.10 -14.33 -6.56
C GLY A 52 -8.54 -14.95 -7.84
N ILE A 53 -8.51 -14.21 -8.95
CA ILE A 53 -7.95 -14.69 -10.22
C ILE A 53 -6.45 -14.99 -10.10
N ASP A 54 -5.96 -15.95 -10.88
CA ASP A 54 -4.53 -16.21 -11.00
C ASP A 54 -3.87 -15.11 -11.89
N PRO A 55 -2.82 -14.42 -11.40
CA PRO A 55 -2.11 -13.39 -12.15
C PRO A 55 -1.53 -13.82 -13.50
N LEU A 56 -1.19 -15.10 -13.70
CA LEU A 56 -0.56 -15.62 -14.93
C LEU A 56 -1.55 -16.35 -15.85
N LYS A 57 -2.85 -16.19 -15.60
CA LYS A 57 -3.91 -16.80 -16.41
C LYS A 57 -4.69 -15.75 -17.22
N GLU A 58 -5.51 -16.26 -18.13
CA GLU A 58 -6.23 -15.49 -19.15
C GLU A 58 -7.12 -14.41 -18.57
N LYS A 59 -7.77 -14.67 -17.43
CA LYS A 59 -8.68 -13.74 -16.74
C LYS A 59 -8.00 -12.50 -16.15
N ASN A 60 -6.68 -12.50 -15.98
CA ASN A 60 -5.98 -11.31 -15.48
C ASN A 60 -5.90 -10.24 -16.56
N TYR A 61 -6.17 -8.99 -16.19
CA TYR A 61 -6.12 -7.87 -17.11
C TYR A 61 -4.78 -7.14 -17.03
N LEU A 62 -4.33 -6.62 -18.17
CA LEU A 62 -3.29 -5.59 -18.27
C LEU A 62 -3.93 -4.29 -18.74
N ALA A 63 -3.75 -3.21 -17.98
CA ALA A 63 -4.22 -1.88 -18.37
C ALA A 63 -3.03 -0.94 -18.59
N PHE A 64 -2.86 -0.40 -19.80
CA PHE A 64 -1.89 0.64 -20.13
C PHE A 64 -2.60 1.98 -20.29
N MET A 65 -2.35 2.93 -19.39
CA MET A 65 -3.11 4.19 -19.30
C MET A 65 -2.20 5.39 -19.50
N MET A 66 -2.44 6.12 -20.60
CA MET A 66 -1.65 7.30 -20.97
C MET A 66 -1.94 8.48 -20.05
N GLY A 67 -0.97 9.39 -19.96
CA GLY A 67 -1.12 10.55 -19.10
C GLY A 67 -2.13 11.56 -19.63
N VAL A 68 -2.89 12.15 -18.70
CA VAL A 68 -3.92 13.16 -19.04
C VAL A 68 -3.27 14.39 -19.66
N LEU A 69 -2.11 14.79 -19.14
CA LEU A 69 -1.39 15.99 -19.59
C LEU A 69 -0.41 15.69 -20.75
N MET A 70 -0.34 14.45 -21.22
CA MET A 70 0.59 14.03 -22.27
C MET A 70 0.22 14.68 -23.61
N GLY A 71 1.22 15.09 -24.39
CA GLY A 71 1.03 15.75 -25.68
C GLY A 71 0.64 17.23 -25.62
N THR A 72 0.16 17.73 -24.46
CA THR A 72 -0.30 19.13 -24.30
C THR A 72 0.84 20.16 -24.19
N GLY A 73 2.07 19.69 -24.01
CA GLY A 73 3.25 20.53 -23.75
C GLY A 73 3.37 21.02 -22.30
N ALA A 74 2.63 20.43 -21.35
CA ALA A 74 2.88 20.60 -19.92
C ALA A 74 4.27 20.04 -19.57
N PRO A 75 4.98 20.60 -18.57
CA PRO A 75 6.33 20.16 -18.23
C PRO A 75 6.31 18.76 -17.61
N CYS A 76 7.21 17.89 -18.05
CA CYS A 76 7.45 16.56 -17.47
C CYS A 76 6.25 15.59 -17.54
N THR A 77 5.45 15.65 -18.60
CA THR A 77 4.20 14.86 -18.77
C THR A 77 4.29 13.74 -19.80
N GLY A 78 5.50 13.26 -20.09
CA GLY A 78 5.76 12.10 -20.95
C GLY A 78 5.67 10.76 -20.23
N ARG A 79 4.73 10.59 -19.28
CA ARG A 79 4.59 9.38 -18.45
C ARG A 79 3.25 8.69 -18.68
N PHE A 80 3.24 7.37 -18.53
CA PHE A 80 2.03 6.52 -18.53
C PHE A 80 2.17 5.45 -17.45
N SER A 81 1.09 4.72 -17.14
CA SER A 81 1.12 3.58 -16.20
C SER A 81 0.68 2.31 -16.87
N ALA A 82 1.18 1.20 -16.36
CA ALA A 82 0.56 -0.10 -16.49
C ALA A 82 0.03 -0.59 -15.15
N LEU A 83 -1.09 -1.33 -15.15
CA LEU A 83 -1.72 -1.90 -13.96
C LEU A 83 -2.16 -3.35 -14.24
N THR A 84 -2.10 -4.18 -13.21
CA THR A 84 -2.54 -5.59 -13.25
C THR A 84 -2.61 -6.17 -11.83
N LYS A 85 -3.09 -7.41 -11.67
CA LYS A 85 -2.78 -8.24 -10.50
C LYS A 85 -1.38 -8.84 -10.67
N SER A 86 -0.51 -8.65 -9.69
CA SER A 86 0.90 -9.03 -9.76
C SER A 86 1.12 -10.54 -9.50
N PRO A 87 1.93 -11.23 -10.31
CA PRO A 87 2.35 -12.61 -10.02
C PRO A 87 3.38 -12.69 -8.88
N LEU A 88 4.11 -11.61 -8.63
CA LEU A 88 5.08 -11.51 -7.56
C LEU A 88 4.38 -11.43 -6.21
N THR A 89 3.48 -10.45 -6.04
CA THR A 89 2.85 -10.11 -4.76
C THR A 89 1.51 -10.81 -4.53
N GLY A 90 0.78 -11.12 -5.60
CA GLY A 90 -0.59 -11.68 -5.55
C GLY A 90 -1.68 -10.61 -5.44
N ILE A 91 -1.34 -9.33 -5.51
CA ILE A 91 -2.27 -8.19 -5.31
C ILE A 91 -2.14 -7.17 -6.43
N MET A 92 -2.97 -6.12 -6.40
CA MET A 92 -2.92 -5.07 -7.42
C MET A 92 -1.58 -4.34 -7.42
N VAL A 93 -1.00 -4.20 -8.60
CA VAL A 93 0.21 -3.40 -8.84
C VAL A 93 -0.04 -2.38 -9.93
N HIS A 94 0.66 -1.26 -9.81
CA HIS A 94 0.82 -0.30 -10.90
C HIS A 94 2.30 -0.03 -11.07
N SER A 95 2.73 0.32 -12.27
CA SER A 95 4.08 0.79 -12.58
C SER A 95 4.01 1.97 -13.52
N SER A 96 4.91 2.95 -13.38
CA SER A 96 4.93 4.15 -14.23
C SER A 96 6.20 4.18 -15.06
N CYS A 97 6.04 4.43 -16.36
CA CYS A 97 7.13 4.47 -17.32
C CYS A 97 7.14 5.78 -18.11
N GLY A 98 8.33 6.16 -18.57
CA GLY A 98 8.52 7.20 -19.57
C GLY A 98 8.82 6.59 -20.95
N GLY A 99 9.75 7.19 -21.67
CA GLY A 99 10.16 6.68 -22.99
C GLY A 99 9.20 7.04 -24.13
N PRO A 100 9.44 6.49 -25.33
CA PRO A 100 8.74 6.91 -26.55
C PRO A 100 7.30 6.39 -26.65
N PHE A 101 6.99 5.21 -26.09
CA PHE A 101 5.71 4.53 -26.30
C PHE A 101 4.50 5.40 -25.99
N GLY A 102 4.42 5.93 -24.76
CA GLY A 102 3.19 6.59 -24.32
C GLY A 102 2.81 7.79 -25.18
N MET A 103 3.80 8.59 -25.60
CA MET A 103 3.56 9.73 -26.49
C MET A 103 3.09 9.28 -27.88
N ALA A 104 3.67 8.20 -28.41
CA ALA A 104 3.26 7.65 -29.69
C ALA A 104 1.81 7.17 -29.62
N TYR A 105 1.45 6.38 -28.61
CA TYR A 105 0.08 5.90 -28.37
C TYR A 105 -0.92 7.06 -28.21
N LYS A 106 -0.59 8.04 -27.37
CA LYS A 106 -1.44 9.22 -27.13
C LYS A 106 -1.70 10.01 -28.41
N THR A 107 -0.70 10.14 -29.27
CA THR A 107 -0.79 10.90 -30.52
C THR A 107 -1.23 10.06 -31.72
N ALA A 108 -1.40 8.74 -31.54
CA ALA A 108 -2.16 7.88 -32.44
C ALA A 108 -3.67 8.12 -32.29
N GLY A 109 -4.12 8.54 -31.10
CA GLY A 109 -5.49 9.03 -30.88
C GLY A 109 -6.22 8.41 -29.68
N TYR A 110 -5.53 7.63 -28.85
CA TYR A 110 -6.11 6.86 -27.76
C TYR A 110 -5.54 7.25 -26.39
N ASP A 111 -6.30 7.01 -25.33
CA ASP A 111 -5.93 7.34 -23.94
C ASP A 111 -5.55 6.12 -23.10
N GLY A 112 -5.87 4.91 -23.56
CA GLY A 112 -5.43 3.68 -22.90
C GLY A 112 -5.80 2.42 -23.67
N LEU A 113 -5.28 1.30 -23.17
CA LEU A 113 -5.42 -0.05 -23.70
C LEU A 113 -5.69 -1.01 -22.55
N LEU A 114 -6.74 -1.83 -22.66
CA LEU A 114 -7.04 -2.95 -21.77
C LEU A 114 -6.81 -4.25 -22.54
N ILE A 115 -6.17 -5.22 -21.91
CA ILE A 115 -5.86 -6.52 -22.51
C ILE A 115 -6.28 -7.63 -21.56
N THR A 116 -7.06 -8.58 -22.06
CA THR A 116 -7.42 -9.84 -21.41
C THR A 116 -7.15 -11.03 -22.34
N GLY A 117 -7.44 -12.25 -21.90
CA GLY A 117 -7.24 -13.46 -22.69
C GLY A 117 -5.76 -13.85 -22.84
N LYS A 118 -5.50 -14.79 -23.75
CA LYS A 118 -4.16 -15.27 -24.11
C LYS A 118 -4.16 -15.67 -25.58
N ALA A 119 -3.16 -15.20 -26.34
CA ALA A 119 -2.99 -15.60 -27.72
C ALA A 119 -2.46 -17.05 -27.82
N SER A 120 -2.85 -17.78 -28.86
CA SER A 120 -2.42 -19.17 -29.09
C SER A 120 -0.93 -19.28 -29.44
N SER A 121 -0.36 -18.25 -30.07
CA SER A 121 1.06 -18.11 -30.41
C SER A 121 1.58 -16.73 -29.95
N PRO A 122 2.92 -16.50 -29.95
CA PRO A 122 3.49 -15.18 -29.75
C PRO A 122 2.93 -14.12 -30.71
N VAL A 123 2.45 -13.00 -30.17
CA VAL A 123 1.90 -11.87 -30.93
C VAL A 123 2.46 -10.53 -30.47
N PHE A 124 2.34 -9.51 -31.32
CA PHE A 124 2.47 -8.11 -30.94
C PHE A 124 1.22 -7.32 -31.37
N ILE A 125 0.93 -6.23 -30.67
CA ILE A 125 -0.20 -5.35 -31.01
C ILE A 125 0.33 -4.13 -31.77
N ALA A 126 -0.20 -3.84 -32.95
CA ALA A 126 0.12 -2.65 -33.72
C ALA A 126 -1.02 -1.61 -33.63
N ILE A 127 -0.67 -0.34 -33.44
CA ILE A 127 -1.62 0.75 -33.17
C ILE A 127 -1.22 1.99 -33.94
N ASP A 128 -2.16 2.54 -34.70
CA ASP A 128 -2.00 3.82 -35.38
C ASP A 128 -3.32 4.61 -35.42
N ALA A 129 -3.43 5.57 -36.34
CA ALA A 129 -4.63 6.41 -36.45
C ALA A 129 -5.82 5.70 -37.10
N ASP A 130 -5.56 4.62 -37.83
CA ASP A 130 -6.54 3.89 -38.64
C ASP A 130 -7.12 2.71 -37.85
N GLY A 131 -6.40 2.19 -36.85
CA GLY A 131 -6.95 1.21 -35.93
C GLY A 131 -5.93 0.50 -35.05
N VAL A 132 -6.31 -0.71 -34.64
CA VAL A 132 -5.49 -1.63 -33.85
C VAL A 132 -5.55 -3.01 -34.50
N SER A 133 -4.40 -3.67 -34.63
CA SER A 133 -4.28 -5.05 -35.10
C SER A 133 -3.42 -5.90 -34.18
N ILE A 134 -3.62 -7.22 -34.26
CA ILE A 134 -2.82 -8.23 -33.57
C ILE A 134 -2.02 -8.97 -34.65
N GLU A 135 -0.70 -8.93 -34.53
CA GLU A 135 0.25 -9.41 -35.53
C GLU A 135 1.10 -10.53 -34.94
N ASP A 136 1.64 -11.41 -35.80
CA ASP A 136 2.55 -12.47 -35.37
C ASP A 136 3.87 -11.91 -34.81
N ALA A 137 4.39 -12.53 -33.74
CA ALA A 137 5.66 -12.16 -33.13
C ALA A 137 6.60 -13.35 -32.92
N ALA A 138 6.44 -14.43 -33.67
CA ALA A 138 7.27 -15.63 -33.52
C ALA A 138 8.76 -15.31 -33.70
N ASP A 139 9.10 -14.51 -34.71
CA ASP A 139 10.48 -14.10 -35.02
C ASP A 139 11.13 -13.21 -33.95
N TYR A 140 10.32 -12.61 -33.07
CA TYR A 140 10.80 -11.75 -31.99
C TYR A 140 10.85 -12.47 -30.64
N TRP A 141 10.26 -13.65 -30.52
CA TRP A 141 10.25 -14.43 -29.29
C TRP A 141 11.67 -14.97 -29.00
N GLY A 142 12.16 -14.78 -27.78
CA GLY A 142 13.54 -15.08 -27.39
C GLY A 142 14.52 -13.91 -27.53
N LEU A 143 14.21 -12.89 -28.34
CA LEU A 143 15.04 -11.69 -28.45
C LEU A 143 15.00 -10.85 -27.17
N ASP A 144 16.09 -10.13 -26.90
CA ASP A 144 16.12 -9.21 -25.77
C ASP A 144 15.23 -7.96 -26.00
N THR A 145 15.01 -7.16 -24.95
CA THR A 145 14.16 -5.97 -25.06
C THR A 145 14.71 -4.93 -26.03
N HIS A 146 16.02 -4.83 -26.22
CA HIS A 146 16.65 -3.88 -27.10
C HIS A 146 16.49 -4.30 -28.56
N GLU A 147 16.87 -5.53 -28.88
CA GLU A 147 16.75 -6.15 -30.19
C GLU A 147 15.30 -6.10 -30.69
N THR A 148 14.35 -6.55 -29.85
CA THR A 148 12.92 -6.50 -30.16
C THR A 148 12.47 -5.10 -30.58
N GLN A 149 12.91 -4.07 -29.85
CA GLN A 149 12.55 -2.68 -30.15
C GLN A 149 13.23 -2.15 -31.41
N GLN A 150 14.45 -2.58 -31.72
CA GLN A 150 15.12 -2.20 -32.97
C GLN A 150 14.39 -2.80 -34.18
N HIS A 151 14.02 -4.08 -34.11
CA HIS A 151 13.29 -4.77 -35.18
C HIS A 151 11.89 -4.19 -35.41
N LEU A 152 11.16 -3.87 -34.34
CA LEU A 152 9.79 -3.33 -34.43
C LEU A 152 9.73 -1.80 -34.63
N ASN A 153 10.88 -1.12 -34.64
CA ASN A 153 10.96 0.34 -34.85
C ASN A 153 12.20 0.75 -35.66
N PRO A 154 12.40 0.19 -36.86
CA PRO A 154 13.64 0.36 -37.63
C PRO A 154 13.86 1.82 -38.07
N ASP A 155 12.76 2.59 -38.26
CA ASP A 155 12.82 4.00 -38.66
C ASP A 155 12.85 4.97 -37.46
N GLY A 156 12.74 4.46 -36.23
CA GLY A 156 12.69 5.27 -35.00
C GLY A 156 11.46 6.18 -34.88
N LYS A 157 10.42 5.99 -35.69
CA LYS A 157 9.22 6.87 -35.73
C LYS A 157 8.08 6.36 -34.84
N SER A 158 8.11 5.09 -34.46
CA SER A 158 7.15 4.46 -33.56
C SER A 158 7.64 4.49 -32.11
N GLY A 159 6.73 4.21 -31.18
CA GLY A 159 7.07 3.88 -29.81
C GLY A 159 6.72 2.42 -29.55
N VAL A 160 7.63 1.68 -28.90
CA VAL A 160 7.48 0.24 -28.64
C VAL A 160 7.47 -0.01 -27.14
N LEU A 161 6.58 -0.90 -26.70
CA LEU A 161 6.73 -1.64 -25.45
C LEU A 161 7.15 -3.07 -25.77
N ALA A 162 8.16 -3.58 -25.08
CA ALA A 162 8.63 -4.95 -25.29
C ALA A 162 8.97 -5.63 -23.96
N ILE A 163 8.74 -6.95 -23.91
CA ILE A 163 9.34 -7.83 -22.91
C ILE A 163 10.60 -8.49 -23.50
N GLY A 164 11.53 -8.87 -22.62
CA GLY A 164 12.65 -9.74 -22.95
C GLY A 164 12.41 -11.17 -22.46
N PRO A 165 13.44 -12.04 -22.48
CA PRO A 165 13.36 -13.43 -22.07
C PRO A 165 12.77 -13.64 -20.67
N ALA A 166 13.00 -12.73 -19.72
CA ALA A 166 12.43 -12.86 -18.39
C ALA A 166 10.89 -12.76 -18.40
N GLY A 167 10.32 -11.91 -19.26
CA GLY A 167 8.87 -11.82 -19.41
C GLY A 167 8.28 -13.07 -20.06
N GLU A 168 8.92 -13.56 -21.12
CA GLU A 168 8.53 -14.78 -21.85
C GLU A 168 8.52 -16.02 -20.94
N ASN A 169 9.55 -16.15 -20.11
CA ASN A 169 9.69 -17.22 -19.12
C ASN A 169 8.92 -16.95 -17.82
N GLN A 170 8.08 -15.91 -17.78
CA GLN A 170 7.21 -15.59 -16.64
C GLN A 170 7.97 -15.44 -15.31
N VAL A 171 9.17 -14.85 -15.36
CA VAL A 171 9.95 -14.48 -14.16
C VAL A 171 9.16 -13.47 -13.36
N ARG A 172 8.91 -13.71 -12.07
CA ARG A 172 7.96 -12.90 -11.29
C ARG A 172 8.41 -11.45 -11.09
N ILE A 173 9.71 -11.19 -11.25
CA ILE A 173 10.31 -9.85 -11.22
C ILE A 173 10.50 -9.23 -12.62
N ALA A 174 9.90 -9.80 -13.67
CA ALA A 174 10.02 -9.28 -15.03
C ALA A 174 9.34 -7.91 -15.23
N ASN A 175 9.99 -7.06 -16.02
CA ASN A 175 9.56 -5.71 -16.35
C ASN A 175 9.16 -5.60 -17.85
N VAL A 176 8.74 -4.40 -18.27
CA VAL A 176 8.45 -4.08 -19.68
C VAL A 176 9.21 -2.82 -20.07
N ALA A 177 9.90 -2.83 -21.21
CA ALA A 177 10.76 -1.75 -21.67
C ALA A 177 10.08 -0.84 -22.71
N SER A 178 10.39 0.45 -22.67
CA SER A 178 10.02 1.52 -23.63
C SER A 178 11.23 2.42 -23.85
N GLY A 179 11.94 2.20 -24.96
CA GLY A 179 13.34 2.60 -25.12
C GLY A 179 14.19 2.05 -23.98
N HIS A 180 14.91 2.94 -23.29
CA HIS A 180 15.71 2.64 -22.08
C HIS A 180 14.92 2.91 -20.78
N ARG A 181 13.59 2.92 -20.81
CA ARG A 181 12.72 3.20 -19.65
C ARG A 181 11.83 2.01 -19.37
N PHE A 182 11.50 1.78 -18.09
CA PHE A 182 10.86 0.53 -17.68
C PHE A 182 9.57 0.77 -16.91
N LEU A 183 8.57 -0.07 -17.20
CA LEU A 183 7.53 -0.42 -16.24
C LEU A 183 8.13 -1.43 -15.26
N GLY A 184 8.89 -0.91 -14.31
CA GLY A 184 9.93 -1.68 -13.62
C GLY A 184 9.46 -2.81 -12.71
N ARG A 185 8.41 -2.63 -11.90
CA ARG A 185 8.16 -3.49 -10.73
C ARG A 185 6.84 -4.24 -10.77
N GLY A 186 6.82 -5.38 -10.09
CA GLY A 186 5.61 -6.16 -9.82
C GLY A 186 5.25 -7.23 -10.85
N GLY A 187 6.17 -7.59 -11.74
CA GLY A 187 5.99 -8.72 -12.65
C GLY A 187 5.06 -8.45 -13.84
N LEU A 188 4.95 -7.20 -14.28
CA LEU A 188 4.17 -6.84 -15.47
C LEU A 188 4.65 -7.58 -16.73
N GLY A 189 5.97 -7.77 -16.86
CA GLY A 189 6.54 -8.52 -17.97
C GLY A 189 6.11 -9.98 -18.00
N ALA A 190 6.00 -10.61 -16.82
CA ALA A 190 5.53 -11.99 -16.72
C ALA A 190 4.05 -12.13 -17.05
N VAL A 191 3.20 -11.17 -16.66
CA VAL A 191 1.80 -11.18 -17.08
C VAL A 191 1.70 -11.03 -18.59
N MET A 192 2.49 -10.12 -19.19
CA MET A 192 2.51 -9.92 -20.64
C MET A 192 2.97 -11.18 -21.39
N GLY A 193 4.05 -11.83 -20.93
CA GLY A 193 4.53 -13.10 -21.49
C GLY A 193 3.57 -14.27 -21.27
N SER A 194 2.86 -14.34 -20.14
CA SER A 194 1.84 -15.38 -19.89
C SER A 194 0.69 -15.37 -20.89
N LYS A 195 0.47 -14.22 -21.53
CA LYS A 195 -0.53 -13.99 -22.57
C LYS A 195 0.01 -14.19 -23.99
N ASN A 196 1.26 -14.62 -24.14
CA ASN A 196 2.00 -14.68 -25.39
C ASN A 196 2.10 -13.32 -26.11
N LEU A 197 2.09 -12.21 -25.37
CA LEU A 197 2.21 -10.87 -25.94
C LEU A 197 3.67 -10.41 -25.83
N LYS A 198 4.38 -10.35 -26.96
CA LYS A 198 5.80 -9.93 -27.01
C LYS A 198 5.96 -8.41 -26.92
N ALA A 199 5.11 -7.67 -27.64
CA ALA A 199 5.28 -6.23 -27.79
C ALA A 199 3.96 -5.48 -28.08
N ILE A 200 4.01 -4.16 -27.89
CA ILE A 200 2.96 -3.22 -28.33
C ILE A 200 3.65 -2.08 -29.06
N VAL A 201 3.29 -1.87 -30.32
CA VAL A 201 3.88 -0.88 -31.21
C VAL A 201 2.85 0.19 -31.51
N ALA A 202 3.19 1.45 -31.25
CA ALA A 202 2.33 2.59 -31.54
C ALA A 202 3.00 3.55 -32.52
N ARG A 203 2.33 3.88 -33.63
CA ARG A 203 2.72 4.93 -34.56
C ARG A 203 1.94 6.21 -34.25
N GLY A 204 2.65 7.20 -33.73
CA GLY A 204 2.05 8.46 -33.27
C GLY A 204 2.02 9.58 -34.31
N LYS A 205 1.83 10.81 -33.81
CA LYS A 205 1.82 12.09 -34.55
C LYS A 205 0.68 12.29 -35.55
N ALA A 206 -0.30 11.40 -35.61
CA ALA A 206 -1.53 11.63 -36.36
C ALA A 206 -2.38 12.74 -35.73
N TYR A 207 -2.34 12.85 -34.40
CA TYR A 207 -3.08 13.85 -33.63
C TYR A 207 -2.17 14.79 -32.82
N LYS A 208 -2.53 16.06 -32.80
CA LYS A 208 -2.03 17.08 -31.88
C LYS A 208 -3.01 17.22 -30.71
N ILE A 209 -2.49 17.19 -29.49
CA ILE A 209 -3.30 17.37 -28.28
C ILE A 209 -3.25 18.83 -27.83
N VAL A 210 -4.40 19.48 -27.69
CA VAL A 210 -4.52 20.87 -27.23
C VAL A 210 -5.38 20.95 -25.98
N PRO A 211 -5.07 21.81 -25.00
CA PRO A 211 -5.88 21.93 -23.79
C PRO A 211 -7.26 22.51 -24.07
N SER A 212 -8.31 22.05 -23.39
CA SER A 212 -9.66 22.61 -23.51
C SER A 212 -9.75 24.09 -23.08
N ASN A 213 -8.87 24.56 -22.20
CA ASN A 213 -8.76 25.97 -21.82
C ASN A 213 -7.32 26.48 -21.93
N SER A 214 -6.97 26.97 -23.11
CA SER A 214 -5.61 27.45 -23.44
C SER A 214 -5.12 28.60 -22.55
N LYS A 215 -5.99 29.55 -22.16
CA LYS A 215 -5.61 30.69 -21.30
C LYS A 215 -5.21 30.23 -19.89
N LEU A 216 -6.04 29.38 -19.27
CA LEU A 216 -5.75 28.82 -17.96
C LEU A 216 -4.51 27.90 -18.00
N PHE A 217 -4.40 27.09 -19.05
CA PHE A 217 -3.27 26.19 -19.25
C PHE A 217 -1.96 26.95 -19.37
N ALA A 218 -1.90 28.01 -20.18
CA ALA A 218 -0.70 28.83 -20.35
C ALA A 218 -0.21 29.43 -19.02
N LYS A 219 -1.14 29.94 -18.20
CA LYS A 219 -0.82 30.48 -16.87
C LYS A 219 -0.29 29.39 -15.92
N ALA A 220 -0.94 28.23 -15.88
CA ALA A 220 -0.53 27.10 -15.04
C ALA A 220 0.83 26.55 -15.48
N LYS A 221 1.04 26.33 -16.78
CA LYS A 221 2.29 25.88 -17.38
C LYS A 221 3.44 26.84 -17.09
N LYS A 222 3.25 28.15 -17.24
CA LYS A 222 4.29 29.16 -16.94
C LYS A 222 4.70 29.12 -15.46
N ARG A 223 3.74 28.99 -14.54
CA ARG A 223 4.02 28.86 -13.11
C ARG A 223 4.76 27.55 -12.79
N ALA A 224 4.28 26.44 -13.36
CA ALA A 224 4.88 25.12 -13.19
C ALA A 224 6.35 25.07 -13.66
N ALA A 225 6.64 25.59 -14.86
CA ALA A 225 7.99 25.66 -15.39
C ALA A 225 8.90 26.53 -14.51
N ARG A 226 8.41 27.69 -14.05
CA ARG A 226 9.14 28.57 -13.14
C ARG A 226 9.50 27.86 -11.83
N TYR A 227 8.59 27.08 -11.25
CA TYR A 227 8.86 26.35 -10.01
C TYR A 227 9.93 25.28 -10.22
N ILE A 228 9.86 24.52 -11.31
CA ILE A 228 10.89 23.53 -11.65
C ILE A 228 12.26 24.19 -11.80
N GLU A 229 12.33 25.35 -12.44
CA GLU A 229 13.62 26.02 -12.68
C GLU A 229 14.20 26.64 -11.40
N LYS A 230 13.36 27.13 -10.49
CA LYS A 230 13.80 27.75 -9.24
C LYS A 230 14.19 26.74 -8.14
N ASN A 231 13.70 25.52 -8.22
CA ASN A 231 13.87 24.53 -7.16
C ASN A 231 15.22 23.80 -7.28
N PRO A 232 16.11 23.86 -6.27
CA PRO A 232 17.45 23.28 -6.35
C PRO A 232 17.48 21.78 -6.66
N VAL A 233 16.55 20.99 -6.08
CA VAL A 233 16.49 19.54 -6.32
C VAL A 233 16.25 19.26 -7.81
N THR A 234 15.30 19.98 -8.43
CA THR A 234 14.96 19.73 -9.83
C THR A 234 15.86 20.43 -10.83
N SER A 235 16.42 21.60 -10.51
CA SER A 235 17.21 22.41 -11.46
C SER A 235 18.71 22.27 -11.32
N LYS A 236 19.20 21.77 -10.18
CA LYS A 236 20.62 21.50 -9.92
C LYS A 236 20.85 20.01 -9.75
N ASP A 237 20.44 19.42 -8.63
CA ASP A 237 20.84 18.06 -8.22
C ASP A 237 20.47 17.03 -9.29
N TYR A 238 19.17 16.92 -9.61
CA TYR A 238 18.71 15.98 -10.61
C TYR A 238 19.19 16.32 -12.01
N ARG A 239 19.36 17.59 -12.34
CA ARG A 239 19.78 17.98 -13.70
C ARG A 239 21.25 17.64 -13.95
N GLN A 240 22.10 17.84 -12.95
CA GLN A 240 23.54 17.65 -13.06
C GLN A 240 23.94 16.19 -12.82
N TYR A 241 23.35 15.56 -11.81
CA TYR A 241 23.82 14.29 -11.27
C TYR A 241 22.77 13.18 -11.32
N GLY A 242 21.58 13.46 -11.84
CA GLY A 242 20.49 12.50 -11.90
C GLY A 242 19.99 12.08 -10.54
N THR A 243 19.33 10.92 -10.47
CA THR A 243 18.91 10.35 -9.18
C THR A 243 20.09 9.85 -8.37
N SER A 244 21.23 9.53 -9.00
CA SER A 244 22.47 9.12 -8.32
C SER A 244 23.04 10.15 -7.33
N SER A 245 22.59 11.42 -7.38
CA SER A 245 22.84 12.39 -6.28
C SER A 245 22.34 11.90 -4.91
N HIS A 246 21.49 10.87 -4.88
CA HIS A 246 20.99 10.28 -3.65
C HIS A 246 22.03 9.49 -2.85
N VAL A 247 23.07 8.97 -3.49
CA VAL A 247 24.05 8.09 -2.83
C VAL A 247 24.67 8.74 -1.60
N ASN A 248 25.24 9.93 -1.74
CA ASN A 248 25.99 10.57 -0.66
C ASN A 248 25.09 10.98 0.51
N TRP A 249 23.96 11.65 0.25
CA TRP A 249 23.08 12.03 1.36
C TRP A 249 22.34 10.85 1.98
N CYS A 250 22.13 9.74 1.25
CA CYS A 250 21.65 8.49 1.84
C CYS A 250 22.71 7.84 2.72
N ASN A 251 23.97 7.88 2.31
CA ASN A 251 25.11 7.39 3.08
C ASN A 251 25.28 8.21 4.38
N ASP A 252 25.27 9.53 4.29
CA ASP A 252 25.35 10.45 5.44
C ASP A 252 24.15 10.32 6.38
N GLY A 253 22.96 10.12 5.81
CA GLY A 253 21.74 9.86 6.54
C GLY A 253 21.69 8.49 7.22
N GLY A 254 22.67 7.62 6.95
CA GLY A 254 22.69 6.23 7.39
C GLY A 254 21.45 5.49 6.89
N ILE A 255 21.11 5.64 5.60
CA ILE A 255 19.98 4.93 4.97
C ILE A 255 20.35 4.24 3.64
N LEU A 256 21.63 4.21 3.27
CA LEU A 256 22.12 3.48 2.09
C LEU A 256 22.23 1.99 2.44
N PRO A 257 21.53 1.08 1.75
CA PRO A 257 21.63 -0.35 2.06
C PRO A 257 22.99 -0.92 1.69
N VAL A 258 23.61 -1.62 2.62
CA VAL A 258 24.89 -2.31 2.42
C VAL A 258 24.78 -3.76 2.87
N ASN A 259 25.22 -4.70 2.02
CA ASN A 259 25.19 -6.15 2.27
C ASN A 259 23.82 -6.65 2.76
N ASN A 260 22.82 -6.65 1.88
CA ASN A 260 21.43 -6.99 2.19
C ASN A 260 20.80 -6.11 3.30
N PHE A 261 21.11 -4.81 3.35
CA PHE A 261 20.70 -3.92 4.44
C PHE A 261 21.30 -4.30 5.81
N ARG A 262 22.42 -5.01 5.92
CA ARG A 262 23.06 -5.20 7.25
C ARG A 262 23.54 -3.87 7.82
N GLU A 263 24.07 -3.02 6.97
CA GLU A 263 24.52 -1.67 7.31
C GLU A 263 23.77 -0.59 6.53
N GLY A 264 23.84 0.65 7.04
CA GLY A 264 23.18 1.83 6.48
C GLY A 264 24.12 2.84 5.81
N SER A 265 25.44 2.58 5.83
CA SER A 265 26.46 3.42 5.22
C SER A 265 27.74 2.64 4.95
N HIS A 266 28.59 3.15 4.05
CA HIS A 266 29.90 2.59 3.76
C HIS A 266 30.89 3.68 3.30
N PRO A 267 32.18 3.63 3.68
CA PRO A 267 33.17 4.64 3.28
C PRO A 267 33.38 4.76 1.76
N ARG A 268 33.18 3.66 1.02
CA ARG A 268 33.34 3.64 -0.45
C ARG A 268 32.11 4.17 -1.22
N ALA A 269 31.04 4.60 -0.56
CA ALA A 269 29.82 5.03 -1.24
C ALA A 269 30.05 6.21 -2.22
N ASP A 270 31.02 7.08 -1.93
CA ASP A 270 31.32 8.23 -2.79
C ASP A 270 31.75 7.83 -4.22
N SER A 271 32.41 6.68 -4.36
CA SER A 271 32.88 6.17 -5.67
C SER A 271 31.76 5.81 -6.66
N ILE A 272 30.52 5.72 -6.16
CA ILE A 272 29.32 5.43 -6.96
C ILE A 272 28.30 6.59 -6.88
N SER A 273 28.74 7.76 -6.40
CA SER A 273 27.91 8.96 -6.28
C SER A 273 27.63 9.62 -7.63
N GLY A 274 26.53 10.37 -7.72
CA GLY A 274 26.19 11.08 -8.97
C GLY A 274 27.25 12.11 -9.38
N GLU A 275 27.96 12.69 -8.42
CA GLU A 275 29.09 13.60 -8.60
C GLU A 275 30.28 12.88 -9.27
N GLU A 276 30.65 11.71 -8.76
CA GLU A 276 31.75 10.91 -9.31
C GLU A 276 31.41 10.34 -10.68
N LEU A 277 30.21 9.76 -10.83
CA LEU A 277 29.72 9.22 -12.11
C LEU A 277 29.69 10.29 -13.20
N ARG A 278 29.35 11.54 -12.84
CA ARG A 278 29.37 12.66 -13.79
C ARG A 278 30.77 12.95 -14.29
N GLN A 279 31.75 12.98 -13.40
CA GLN A 279 33.14 13.27 -13.74
C GLN A 279 33.75 12.13 -14.56
N ARG A 280 33.62 10.89 -14.08
CA ARG A 280 34.21 9.70 -14.68
C ARG A 280 33.69 9.45 -16.10
N TYR A 281 32.38 9.59 -16.33
CA TYR A 281 31.74 9.19 -17.59
C TYR A 281 31.29 10.36 -18.46
N ASN A 282 31.67 11.60 -18.11
CA ASN A 282 31.18 12.82 -18.77
C ASN A 282 29.64 12.81 -18.92
N ALA A 283 28.94 12.49 -17.83
CA ALA A 283 27.52 12.16 -17.89
C ALA A 283 26.66 13.33 -18.37
N ARG A 284 25.84 13.07 -19.39
CA ARG A 284 24.96 14.05 -20.03
C ARG A 284 23.49 13.61 -20.01
N PRO A 285 22.53 14.54 -20.01
CA PRO A 285 21.11 14.19 -19.95
C PRO A 285 20.66 13.24 -21.07
N SER A 286 19.97 12.17 -20.69
CA SER A 286 19.25 11.18 -21.51
C SER A 286 17.85 10.98 -20.91
N THR A 287 16.86 11.75 -21.39
CA THR A 287 15.68 12.08 -20.58
C THR A 287 14.36 11.76 -21.27
N CYS A 288 13.31 11.62 -20.45
CA CYS A 288 11.93 11.60 -20.95
C CYS A 288 11.61 12.91 -21.67
N LYS A 289 10.81 12.88 -22.74
CA LYS A 289 10.41 14.09 -23.48
C LYS A 289 8.91 14.39 -23.28
N PRO A 290 8.48 15.65 -23.07
CA PRO A 290 9.27 16.87 -22.87
C PRO A 290 9.53 17.14 -21.37
N CYS A 291 10.70 16.75 -20.85
CA CYS A 291 11.09 16.98 -19.45
C CYS A 291 12.06 18.16 -19.33
N SER A 292 11.82 19.04 -18.35
CA SER A 292 12.72 20.15 -18.01
C SER A 292 13.57 19.89 -16.75
N ILE A 293 13.28 18.82 -16.00
CA ILE A 293 14.11 18.37 -14.86
C ILE A 293 15.40 17.71 -15.38
N MET A 294 15.25 16.90 -16.42
CA MET A 294 16.36 16.23 -17.10
C MET A 294 17.17 15.28 -16.19
N CYS A 295 16.49 14.40 -15.45
CA CYS A 295 17.11 13.54 -14.41
C CYS A 295 17.80 12.26 -14.87
N GLY A 296 17.54 11.77 -16.09
CA GLY A 296 18.24 10.58 -16.58
C GLY A 296 19.50 11.00 -17.30
N HIS A 297 20.55 10.20 -17.20
CA HIS A 297 21.85 10.49 -17.78
C HIS A 297 22.39 9.29 -18.54
N LYS A 298 23.28 9.57 -19.48
CA LYS A 298 24.14 8.58 -20.14
C LYS A 298 25.57 9.07 -20.14
N GLY A 299 26.51 8.16 -20.07
CA GLY A 299 27.94 8.45 -20.03
C GLY A 299 28.72 7.61 -21.03
N THR A 300 29.98 7.99 -21.25
CA THR A 300 30.93 7.25 -22.09
C THR A 300 31.91 6.51 -21.18
N HIS A 301 32.05 5.21 -21.36
CA HIS A 301 32.96 4.35 -20.60
C HIS A 301 34.35 4.32 -21.25
N ALA A 302 35.32 3.72 -20.55
CA ALA A 302 36.73 3.71 -20.96
C ALA A 302 36.98 3.02 -22.32
N ASP A 303 36.13 2.05 -22.68
CA ASP A 303 36.14 1.33 -23.96
C ASP A 303 35.45 2.12 -25.10
N GLY A 304 34.95 3.33 -24.84
CA GLY A 304 34.25 4.19 -25.79
C GLY A 304 32.75 3.91 -25.93
N SER A 305 32.24 2.87 -25.27
CA SER A 305 30.81 2.53 -25.26
C SER A 305 29.99 3.60 -24.51
N VAL A 306 28.70 3.71 -24.85
CA VAL A 306 27.79 4.70 -24.24
C VAL A 306 26.63 3.99 -23.56
N HIS A 307 26.60 4.09 -22.23
CA HIS A 307 25.62 3.42 -21.39
C HIS A 307 24.74 4.43 -20.65
N GLN A 308 23.55 4.01 -20.23
CA GLN A 308 22.76 4.82 -19.30
C GLN A 308 23.46 4.80 -17.94
N ILE A 309 23.55 5.95 -17.28
CA ILE A 309 23.93 5.97 -15.87
C ILE A 309 22.77 5.38 -15.08
N PRO A 310 22.99 4.31 -14.28
CA PRO A 310 21.90 3.68 -13.55
C PRO A 310 21.22 4.66 -12.59
N GLU A 311 19.90 4.51 -12.43
CA GLU A 311 19.17 5.30 -11.44
C GLU A 311 19.58 4.86 -10.02
N TYR A 312 19.43 5.74 -9.01
CA TYR A 312 19.86 5.48 -7.62
C TYR A 312 19.45 4.11 -7.07
N GLU A 313 18.24 3.68 -7.37
CA GLU A 313 17.72 2.38 -6.92
C GLU A 313 18.52 1.21 -7.48
N SER A 314 18.86 1.25 -8.77
CA SER A 314 19.72 0.25 -9.40
C SER A 314 21.12 0.28 -8.80
N ILE A 315 21.68 1.49 -8.60
CA ILE A 315 22.99 1.65 -7.95
C ILE A 315 22.96 1.03 -6.56
N GLY A 316 22.00 1.40 -5.72
CA GLY A 316 21.90 0.95 -4.33
C GLY A 316 21.71 -0.56 -4.19
N LEU A 317 20.86 -1.18 -5.02
CA LEU A 317 20.53 -2.61 -4.89
C LEU A 317 21.47 -3.56 -5.63
N LEU A 318 22.08 -3.13 -6.75
CA LEU A 318 23.05 -3.93 -7.51
C LEU A 318 24.51 -3.59 -7.12
N GLY A 319 24.72 -2.55 -6.32
CA GLY A 319 26.03 -2.11 -5.83
C GLY A 319 26.22 -2.41 -4.34
N PRO A 320 26.09 -1.42 -3.44
CA PRO A 320 26.45 -1.54 -2.04
C PRO A 320 25.62 -2.61 -1.33
N ASN A 321 24.38 -2.86 -1.74
CA ASN A 321 23.58 -3.96 -1.18
C ASN A 321 24.16 -5.35 -1.50
N LEU A 322 24.97 -5.49 -2.55
CA LEU A 322 25.77 -6.68 -2.88
C LEU A 322 27.24 -6.55 -2.39
N GLY A 323 27.60 -5.45 -1.73
CA GLY A 323 28.97 -5.15 -1.31
C GLY A 323 29.87 -4.64 -2.44
N ILE A 324 29.31 -4.30 -3.60
CA ILE A 324 30.04 -3.89 -4.80
C ILE A 324 30.01 -2.36 -4.93
N PHE A 325 31.17 -1.76 -5.17
CA PHE A 325 31.35 -0.31 -5.30
C PHE A 325 32.09 0.06 -6.59
N ASP A 326 32.07 -0.84 -7.59
CA ASP A 326 32.59 -0.55 -8.91
C ASP A 326 31.44 -0.07 -9.82
N PRO A 327 31.45 1.19 -10.29
CA PRO A 327 30.39 1.73 -11.13
C PRO A 327 30.29 1.06 -12.51
N ASP A 328 31.38 0.50 -13.06
CA ASP A 328 31.33 -0.20 -14.36
C ASP A 328 30.59 -1.54 -14.21
N GLN A 329 30.85 -2.28 -13.14
CA GLN A 329 30.14 -3.53 -12.83
C GLN A 329 28.65 -3.29 -12.56
N ILE A 330 28.32 -2.27 -11.78
CA ILE A 330 26.93 -1.89 -11.49
C ILE A 330 26.19 -1.51 -12.80
N THR A 331 26.88 -0.82 -13.71
CA THR A 331 26.32 -0.49 -15.03
C THR A 331 26.07 -1.74 -15.85
N ALA A 332 27.02 -2.67 -15.91
CA ALA A 332 26.86 -3.94 -16.60
C ALA A 332 25.67 -4.76 -16.07
N PHE A 333 25.52 -4.85 -14.75
CA PHE A 333 24.38 -5.55 -14.13
C PHE A 333 23.04 -4.88 -14.46
N SER A 334 23.00 -3.55 -14.41
CA SER A 334 21.80 -2.76 -14.72
C SER A 334 21.39 -2.91 -16.18
N ASP A 335 22.35 -2.85 -17.11
CA ASP A 335 22.08 -3.01 -18.53
C ASP A 335 21.64 -4.43 -18.86
N ARG A 336 22.25 -5.44 -18.24
CA ARG A 336 21.82 -6.82 -18.42
C ARG A 336 20.39 -7.05 -17.94
N CYS A 337 20.02 -6.49 -16.78
CA CYS A 337 18.62 -6.48 -16.32
C CYS A 337 17.69 -5.80 -17.34
N GLY A 338 18.14 -4.70 -17.96
CA GLY A 338 17.40 -4.00 -19.01
C GLY A 338 17.14 -4.88 -20.23
N GLN A 339 18.18 -5.50 -20.78
CA GLN A 339 18.11 -6.42 -21.93
C GLN A 339 17.18 -7.60 -21.66
N LEU A 340 17.40 -8.30 -20.54
CA LEU A 340 16.60 -9.47 -20.15
C LEU A 340 15.14 -9.12 -19.80
N GLY A 341 14.88 -7.86 -19.43
CA GLY A 341 13.56 -7.39 -18.99
C GLY A 341 13.27 -7.72 -17.52
N MET A 342 14.19 -7.39 -16.60
CA MET A 342 14.06 -7.65 -15.15
C MET A 342 14.14 -6.38 -14.30
N ASP A 343 13.39 -6.34 -13.20
CA ASP A 343 13.46 -5.28 -12.18
C ASP A 343 14.82 -5.28 -11.47
N THR A 344 15.62 -4.21 -11.63
CA THR A 344 16.94 -4.10 -10.98
C THR A 344 16.86 -4.11 -9.46
N ILE A 345 15.80 -3.55 -8.87
CA ILE A 345 15.62 -3.53 -7.41
C ILE A 345 15.43 -4.94 -6.89
N SER A 346 14.49 -5.66 -7.50
CA SER A 346 14.12 -6.99 -7.05
C SER A 346 15.20 -8.03 -7.39
N ALA A 347 15.88 -7.89 -8.55
CA ALA A 347 17.04 -8.71 -8.89
C ALA A 347 18.18 -8.53 -7.88
N GLY A 348 18.54 -7.29 -7.54
CA GLY A 348 19.57 -7.01 -6.53
C GLY A 348 19.21 -7.54 -5.15
N ALA A 349 17.94 -7.45 -4.75
CA ALA A 349 17.48 -8.01 -3.47
C ALA A 349 17.46 -9.54 -3.45
N VAL A 350 17.11 -10.21 -4.56
CA VAL A 350 17.20 -11.68 -4.69
C VAL A 350 18.65 -12.15 -4.56
N LEU A 351 19.58 -11.50 -5.28
CA LEU A 351 21.01 -11.80 -5.22
C LEU A 351 21.56 -11.58 -3.80
N ALA A 352 21.20 -10.48 -3.15
CA ALA A 352 21.63 -10.18 -1.78
C ALA A 352 21.10 -11.20 -0.77
N TRP A 353 19.85 -11.66 -0.93
CA TRP A 353 19.32 -12.74 -0.10
C TRP A 353 20.07 -14.05 -0.33
N CYS A 354 20.40 -14.40 -1.58
CA CYS A 354 21.17 -15.62 -1.89
C CYS A 354 22.57 -15.57 -1.27
N MET A 355 23.27 -14.42 -1.37
CA MET A 355 24.58 -14.21 -0.74
C MET A 355 24.51 -14.42 0.79
N GLU A 356 23.53 -13.83 1.45
CA GLU A 356 23.36 -13.99 2.91
C GLU A 356 22.90 -15.40 3.31
N ALA A 357 22.01 -16.02 2.52
CA ALA A 357 21.58 -17.39 2.74
C ALA A 357 22.74 -18.38 2.58
N GLY A 358 23.64 -18.14 1.62
CA GLY A 358 24.89 -18.87 1.44
C GLY A 358 25.84 -18.72 2.63
N GLU A 359 26.07 -17.49 3.11
CA GLU A 359 26.87 -17.25 4.33
C GLU A 359 26.33 -17.99 5.57
N LYS A 360 25.00 -18.15 5.64
CA LYS A 360 24.30 -18.85 6.72
C LYS A 360 24.13 -20.35 6.49
N GLY A 361 24.62 -20.88 5.36
CA GLY A 361 24.52 -22.30 5.02
C GLY A 361 23.10 -22.80 4.72
N LEU A 362 22.17 -21.89 4.37
CA LEU A 362 20.79 -22.26 4.00
C LEU A 362 20.70 -22.79 2.57
N ILE A 363 21.60 -22.33 1.69
CA ILE A 363 21.71 -22.76 0.30
C ILE A 363 23.18 -22.91 -0.08
N ALA A 364 23.48 -23.74 -1.07
CA ALA A 364 24.79 -23.79 -1.71
C ALA A 364 24.85 -22.77 -2.84
N THR A 365 25.77 -21.81 -2.76
CA THR A 365 25.98 -20.80 -3.81
C THR A 365 27.41 -20.26 -3.78
N ASP A 366 27.93 -19.91 -4.94
CA ASP A 366 29.23 -19.23 -5.08
C ASP A 366 29.14 -17.71 -5.00
N LEU A 367 27.92 -17.16 -4.98
CA LEU A 367 27.67 -15.73 -4.81
C LEU A 367 28.07 -15.28 -3.40
N LYS A 368 28.89 -14.23 -3.31
CA LYS A 368 29.38 -13.68 -2.04
C LYS A 368 29.33 -12.16 -2.06
N PHE A 369 29.05 -11.54 -0.92
CA PHE A 369 29.13 -10.08 -0.80
C PHE A 369 30.53 -9.58 -1.15
N GLY A 370 30.59 -8.48 -1.90
CA GLY A 370 31.84 -7.88 -2.36
C GLY A 370 32.52 -8.60 -3.53
N ARG A 371 31.91 -9.66 -4.07
CA ARG A 371 32.42 -10.39 -5.24
C ARG A 371 31.46 -10.25 -6.43
N GLU A 372 31.96 -9.69 -7.52
CA GLU A 372 31.22 -9.50 -8.79
C GLU A 372 31.08 -10.78 -9.63
N ALA A 373 32.02 -11.72 -9.49
CA ALA A 373 32.02 -12.97 -10.23
C ALA A 373 30.73 -13.78 -9.99
N GLY A 374 30.10 -14.24 -11.08
CA GLY A 374 28.85 -15.01 -11.07
C GLY A 374 27.57 -14.18 -11.05
N VAL A 375 27.63 -12.85 -10.84
CA VAL A 375 26.42 -12.00 -10.78
C VAL A 375 25.69 -11.96 -12.13
N LEU A 376 26.40 -11.72 -13.23
CA LEU A 376 25.80 -11.68 -14.58
C LEU A 376 25.19 -13.03 -14.96
N GLU A 377 25.88 -14.13 -14.69
CA GLU A 377 25.40 -15.49 -14.95
C GLU A 377 24.13 -15.78 -14.14
N ALA A 378 24.08 -15.39 -12.86
CA ALA A 378 22.88 -15.52 -12.04
C ALA A 378 21.69 -14.71 -12.57
N LEU A 379 21.93 -13.49 -13.11
CA LEU A 379 20.90 -12.71 -13.79
C LEU A 379 20.37 -13.45 -15.04
N ASP A 380 21.27 -14.03 -15.83
CA ASP A 380 20.91 -14.80 -17.02
C ASP A 380 20.12 -16.07 -16.67
N ASP A 381 20.55 -16.80 -15.65
CA ASP A 381 19.88 -18.00 -15.18
C ASP A 381 18.51 -17.70 -14.59
N MET A 382 18.34 -16.56 -13.91
CA MET A 382 17.02 -16.06 -13.50
C MET A 382 16.11 -15.83 -14.70
N ALA A 383 16.57 -15.07 -15.69
CA ALA A 383 15.76 -14.70 -16.85
C ALA A 383 15.32 -15.91 -17.69
N HIS A 384 16.17 -16.94 -17.76
CA HIS A 384 15.92 -18.17 -18.51
C HIS A 384 15.42 -19.34 -17.65
N ARG A 385 15.22 -19.11 -16.34
CA ARG A 385 14.85 -20.14 -15.36
C ARG A 385 15.73 -21.41 -15.43
N ARG A 386 17.05 -21.24 -15.51
CA ARG A 386 18.02 -22.35 -15.55
C ARG A 386 18.55 -22.68 -14.16
N GLY A 387 18.68 -23.97 -13.85
CA GLY A 387 19.20 -24.43 -12.55
C GLY A 387 18.50 -23.74 -11.37
N PHE A 388 19.29 -23.26 -10.40
CA PHE A 388 18.79 -22.51 -9.25
C PHE A 388 18.20 -21.13 -9.65
N GLY A 389 18.53 -20.60 -10.83
CA GLY A 389 17.91 -19.41 -11.40
C GLY A 389 16.40 -19.52 -11.54
N SER A 390 15.86 -20.73 -11.73
CA SER A 390 14.41 -20.96 -11.75
C SER A 390 13.73 -20.58 -10.43
N GLU A 391 14.39 -20.83 -9.30
CA GLU A 391 13.88 -20.50 -7.97
C GLU A 391 14.15 -19.03 -7.63
N MET A 392 15.31 -18.50 -8.04
CA MET A 392 15.61 -17.08 -7.91
C MET A 392 14.60 -16.18 -8.64
N ALA A 393 14.11 -16.64 -9.80
CA ALA A 393 13.09 -15.96 -10.61
C ALA A 393 11.74 -15.75 -9.89
N ASP A 394 11.52 -16.39 -8.74
CA ASP A 394 10.26 -16.36 -7.99
C ASP A 394 10.22 -15.32 -6.87
N GLY A 395 11.35 -14.65 -6.62
CA GLY A 395 11.51 -13.56 -5.66
C GLY A 395 11.84 -14.03 -4.24
N THR A 396 12.29 -13.08 -3.41
CA THR A 396 12.81 -13.35 -2.05
C THR A 396 11.78 -13.96 -1.11
N ARG A 397 10.49 -13.63 -1.27
CA ARG A 397 9.42 -14.22 -0.45
C ARG A 397 9.41 -15.75 -0.59
N ARG A 398 9.32 -16.26 -1.82
CA ARG A 398 9.20 -17.72 -2.08
C ARG A 398 10.49 -18.46 -1.74
N LEU A 399 11.64 -17.86 -2.08
CA LEU A 399 12.94 -18.38 -1.68
C LEU A 399 13.02 -18.56 -0.16
N SER A 400 12.67 -17.51 0.59
CA SER A 400 12.79 -17.56 2.05
C SER A 400 11.74 -18.43 2.75
N GLU A 401 10.56 -18.59 2.15
CA GLU A 401 9.55 -19.56 2.61
C GLU A 401 10.02 -21.01 2.40
N THR A 402 10.82 -21.25 1.36
CA THR A 402 11.33 -22.59 1.00
C THR A 402 12.58 -22.96 1.80
N TYR A 403 13.57 -22.06 1.88
CA TYR A 403 14.89 -22.34 2.45
C TYR A 403 15.11 -21.71 3.84
N GLY A 404 14.17 -20.90 4.32
CA GLY A 404 14.30 -20.13 5.56
C GLY A 404 14.87 -18.72 5.34
N GLY A 405 15.22 -18.03 6.43
CA GLY A 405 15.78 -16.67 6.33
C GLY A 405 14.75 -15.57 6.08
N THR A 406 13.48 -15.78 6.46
CA THR A 406 12.39 -14.79 6.34
C THR A 406 12.67 -13.47 7.07
N ASP A 407 13.50 -13.48 8.12
CA ASP A 407 13.89 -12.26 8.86
C ASP A 407 14.82 -11.33 8.03
N PHE A 408 15.57 -11.87 7.07
CA PHE A 408 16.46 -11.13 6.16
C PHE A 408 16.05 -11.20 4.67
N ALA A 409 14.86 -11.72 4.39
CA ALA A 409 14.20 -11.55 3.09
C ALA A 409 13.60 -10.14 3.03
N ILE A 410 14.32 -9.22 2.40
CA ILE A 410 14.02 -7.78 2.43
C ILE A 410 12.87 -7.44 1.46
N GLN A 411 11.65 -7.83 1.83
CA GLN A 411 10.41 -7.64 1.08
C GLN A 411 9.21 -7.33 1.98
N ILE A 412 8.18 -6.72 1.41
CA ILE A 412 6.87 -6.53 2.06
C ILE A 412 5.78 -6.86 1.04
N LYS A 413 4.82 -7.72 1.44
CA LYS A 413 3.75 -8.25 0.57
C LYS A 413 4.27 -8.96 -0.69
N GLY A 414 5.48 -9.52 -0.62
CA GLY A 414 6.17 -10.17 -1.72
C GLY A 414 7.01 -9.24 -2.59
N LEU A 415 6.95 -7.91 -2.42
CA LEU A 415 7.74 -6.97 -3.21
C LEU A 415 9.00 -6.56 -2.46
N GLU A 416 10.16 -6.74 -3.08
CA GLU A 416 11.48 -6.40 -2.54
C GLU A 416 11.58 -4.90 -2.20
N MET A 417 12.34 -4.55 -1.16
CA MET A 417 12.43 -3.14 -0.74
C MET A 417 13.38 -2.33 -1.63
N PRO A 418 13.05 -1.04 -1.89
CA PRO A 418 13.96 -0.11 -2.55
C PRO A 418 15.07 0.39 -1.62
N ALA A 419 16.00 1.17 -2.18
CA ALA A 419 17.31 1.52 -1.63
C ALA A 419 17.30 2.53 -0.47
N TYR A 420 16.33 2.49 0.43
CA TYR A 420 16.35 3.32 1.64
C TYR A 420 16.07 2.47 2.88
N ASP A 421 17.06 2.37 3.77
CA ASP A 421 16.92 1.64 5.02
C ASP A 421 15.99 2.41 5.99
N PRO A 422 14.85 1.81 6.39
CA PRO A 422 13.86 2.48 7.22
C PRO A 422 14.31 2.72 8.66
N ARG A 423 15.39 2.09 9.14
CA ARG A 423 15.91 2.31 10.51
C ARG A 423 16.42 3.74 10.72
N GLY A 424 16.90 4.39 9.66
CA GLY A 424 17.27 5.81 9.66
C GLY A 424 16.13 6.77 9.31
N ALA A 425 14.94 6.27 8.96
CA ALA A 425 13.77 7.05 8.57
C ALA A 425 12.46 6.32 8.91
N TRP A 426 12.00 6.43 10.16
CA TRP A 426 10.86 5.64 10.66
C TRP A 426 9.56 5.89 9.91
N GLY A 427 9.33 7.11 9.43
CA GLY A 427 8.19 7.41 8.56
C GLY A 427 8.24 6.60 7.27
N GLN A 428 9.43 6.43 6.69
CA GLN A 428 9.62 5.60 5.50
C GLN A 428 9.38 4.12 5.80
N GLY A 429 9.75 3.65 7.00
CA GLY A 429 9.37 2.32 7.48
C GLY A 429 7.86 2.11 7.50
N LEU A 430 7.10 3.06 8.05
CA LEU A 430 5.64 3.00 7.97
C LEU A 430 5.15 3.03 6.52
N ALA A 431 5.69 3.92 5.68
CA ALA A 431 5.31 4.05 4.28
C ALA A 431 5.48 2.73 3.50
N TYR A 432 6.56 1.99 3.76
CA TYR A 432 6.76 0.68 3.15
C TYR A 432 5.77 -0.36 3.65
N ALA A 433 5.54 -0.41 4.97
CA ALA A 433 4.63 -1.38 5.58
C ALA A 433 3.21 -1.27 5.00
N VAL A 434 2.68 -0.05 4.84
CA VAL A 434 1.28 0.16 4.42
C VAL A 434 1.08 0.36 2.92
N ALA A 435 2.15 0.41 2.13
CA ALA A 435 2.07 0.63 0.69
C ALA A 435 1.22 -0.47 0.01
N ASN A 436 0.24 -0.05 -0.79
CA ASN A 436 -0.71 -0.97 -1.43
C ASN A 436 -0.04 -2.03 -2.29
N ARG A 437 0.99 -1.68 -3.06
CA ARG A 437 1.66 -2.61 -4.00
C ARG A 437 2.79 -3.44 -3.38
N GLY A 438 3.00 -3.36 -2.07
CA GLY A 438 4.22 -3.84 -1.39
C GLY A 438 5.30 -2.75 -1.29
N ALA A 439 6.49 -3.11 -0.79
CA ALA A 439 7.53 -2.16 -0.42
C ALA A 439 7.92 -1.20 -1.55
N CYS A 440 7.51 0.06 -1.43
CA CYS A 440 7.71 1.05 -2.49
C CYS A 440 7.85 2.47 -1.92
N HIS A 441 8.96 3.12 -2.27
CA HIS A 441 9.31 4.47 -1.80
C HIS A 441 8.54 5.59 -2.54
N LEU A 442 7.95 5.27 -3.69
CA LEU A 442 7.13 6.20 -4.47
C LEU A 442 5.67 6.26 -3.99
N SER A 443 5.24 5.34 -3.12
CA SER A 443 3.89 5.37 -2.52
C SER A 443 3.76 6.52 -1.52
N ALA A 444 4.79 6.67 -0.68
CA ALA A 444 5.03 7.85 0.13
C ALA A 444 6.54 8.00 0.35
N THR A 445 7.03 9.23 0.11
CA THR A 445 8.47 9.57 0.09
C THR A 445 8.79 10.36 1.36
N THR A 446 8.56 9.75 2.52
CA THR A 446 8.77 10.42 3.82
C THR A 446 10.25 10.56 4.14
N PHE A 447 11.12 9.71 3.61
CA PHE A 447 12.58 9.87 3.73
C PHE A 447 13.04 11.27 3.27
N ALA A 448 12.36 11.88 2.29
CA ALA A 448 12.71 13.22 1.82
C ALA A 448 12.47 14.28 2.90
N LEU A 449 11.38 14.15 3.68
CA LEU A 449 11.12 15.06 4.80
C LEU A 449 12.03 14.77 5.99
N GLU A 450 12.41 13.51 6.20
CA GLU A 450 13.16 13.05 7.37
C GLU A 450 14.66 13.26 7.24
N VAL A 451 15.22 12.93 6.08
CA VAL A 451 16.66 12.88 5.81
C VAL A 451 17.05 14.01 4.86
N ALA A 452 16.53 14.01 3.63
CA ALA A 452 16.98 14.96 2.60
C ALA A 452 16.77 16.44 2.97
N PHE A 453 15.58 16.79 3.48
CA PHE A 453 15.25 18.18 3.85
C PHE A 453 15.37 18.45 5.34
N GLY A 454 15.31 17.43 6.19
CA GLY A 454 15.36 17.57 7.65
C GLY A 454 14.18 18.37 8.23
N PHE A 455 13.00 18.27 7.61
CA PHE A 455 11.76 18.90 8.08
C PHE A 455 11.05 18.10 9.17
N LEU A 456 11.31 16.79 9.26
CA LEU A 456 10.82 15.91 10.32
C LEU A 456 12.00 15.23 11.01
N ASN A 457 11.89 14.96 12.31
CA ASN A 457 12.90 14.16 13.00
C ASN A 457 12.74 12.68 12.61
N PRO A 458 13.75 12.00 12.05
CA PRO A 458 13.64 10.60 11.62
C PRO A 458 13.31 9.60 12.75
N TYR A 459 13.67 9.94 14.00
CA TYR A 459 13.61 9.04 15.16
C TYR A 459 12.46 9.38 16.13
N THR A 460 11.30 9.74 15.57
CA THR A 460 10.06 9.91 16.34
C THR A 460 8.85 9.41 15.57
N ILE A 461 7.88 8.83 16.25
CA ILE A 461 6.62 8.38 15.64
C ILE A 461 5.65 9.54 15.33
N ARG A 462 5.90 10.73 15.90
CA ARG A 462 5.00 11.87 15.77
C ARG A 462 4.95 12.35 14.31
N ALA A 463 3.75 12.76 13.87
CA ALA A 463 3.43 13.24 12.52
C ALA A 463 3.55 12.22 11.36
N LYS A 464 4.29 11.12 11.53
CA LYS A 464 4.62 10.15 10.47
C LYS A 464 3.39 9.63 9.74
N ALA A 465 2.45 9.02 10.48
CA ALA A 465 1.22 8.47 9.90
C ALA A 465 0.40 9.49 9.10
N ARG A 466 0.43 10.77 9.50
CA ARG A 466 -0.32 11.83 8.80
C ARG A 466 0.33 12.20 7.48
N PHE A 467 1.67 12.30 7.45
CA PHE A 467 2.40 12.57 6.20
C PHE A 467 2.39 11.36 5.26
N VAL A 468 2.48 10.13 5.76
CA VAL A 468 2.32 8.92 4.93
C VAL A 468 0.96 8.94 4.24
N LYS A 469 -0.14 9.10 5.00
CA LYS A 469 -1.49 9.23 4.43
C LYS A 469 -1.59 10.35 3.40
N PHE A 470 -1.00 11.51 3.70
CA PHE A 470 -1.02 12.67 2.80
C PHE A 470 -0.31 12.38 1.48
N PHE A 471 0.92 11.86 1.53
CA PHE A 471 1.69 11.56 0.33
C PHE A 471 1.04 10.46 -0.51
N GLU A 472 0.50 9.41 0.11
CA GLU A 472 -0.22 8.37 -0.61
C GLU A 472 -1.43 8.92 -1.37
N ASN A 473 -2.18 9.86 -0.77
CA ASN A 473 -3.28 10.52 -1.47
C ASN A 473 -2.76 11.41 -2.60
N LEU A 474 -1.73 12.22 -2.34
CA LEU A 474 -1.15 13.12 -3.33
C LEU A 474 -0.58 12.35 -4.51
N TYR A 475 0.22 11.31 -4.26
CA TYR A 475 0.89 10.53 -5.30
C TYR A 475 -0.06 9.60 -6.05
N ALA A 476 -1.11 9.08 -5.40
CA ALA A 476 -2.21 8.44 -6.15
C ALA A 476 -2.85 9.42 -7.15
N ALA A 477 -3.05 10.68 -6.78
CA ALA A 477 -3.55 11.69 -7.71
C ALA A 477 -2.52 12.05 -8.80
N VAL A 478 -1.27 12.35 -8.42
CA VAL A 478 -0.19 12.72 -9.36
C VAL A 478 0.06 11.63 -10.40
N ASN A 479 0.10 10.36 -9.98
CA ASN A 479 0.27 9.20 -10.86
C ASN A 479 -0.99 8.91 -11.72
N SER A 480 -2.12 9.55 -11.42
CA SER A 480 -3.33 9.50 -12.25
C SER A 480 -3.38 10.64 -13.28
N LEU A 481 -2.79 11.80 -12.96
CA LEU A 481 -2.50 12.85 -13.94
C LEU A 481 -1.40 12.41 -14.91
N HIS A 482 -0.44 11.63 -14.40
CA HIS A 482 0.79 11.19 -15.06
C HIS A 482 1.74 12.32 -15.45
N THR A 483 1.91 13.28 -14.54
CA THR A 483 3.13 14.07 -14.51
C THR A 483 4.20 13.32 -13.74
N CYS A 484 5.47 13.53 -14.07
CA CYS A 484 6.58 12.94 -13.32
C CYS A 484 6.50 13.34 -11.84
N GLN A 485 6.58 12.36 -10.93
CA GLN A 485 6.47 12.58 -9.49
C GLN A 485 7.56 13.53 -8.95
N PHE A 486 8.73 13.64 -9.60
CA PHE A 486 9.77 14.61 -9.23
C PHE A 486 9.31 16.07 -9.37
N THR A 487 8.28 16.37 -10.16
CA THR A 487 7.67 17.70 -10.17
C THR A 487 7.07 18.10 -8.81
N SER A 488 6.76 17.13 -7.94
CA SER A 488 6.26 17.39 -6.60
C SER A 488 7.27 18.13 -5.72
N TYR A 489 8.58 17.93 -5.89
CA TYR A 489 9.59 18.71 -5.15
C TYR A 489 9.41 20.20 -5.43
N ALA A 490 9.36 20.57 -6.70
CA ALA A 490 9.12 21.95 -7.12
C ALA A 490 7.72 22.45 -6.73
N TYR A 491 6.67 21.67 -6.99
CA TYR A 491 5.29 22.15 -6.84
C TYR A 491 4.86 22.27 -5.38
N VAL A 492 5.49 21.53 -4.47
CA VAL A 492 5.20 21.58 -3.03
C VAL A 492 6.12 22.55 -2.28
N LEU A 493 7.39 22.68 -2.70
CA LEU A 493 8.39 23.46 -1.93
C LEU A 493 8.54 24.91 -2.40
N GLU A 494 8.23 25.23 -3.66
CA GLU A 494 8.31 26.60 -4.18
C GLU A 494 7.15 27.55 -3.87
N PRO A 495 5.94 27.09 -3.48
CA PRO A 495 4.91 28.00 -2.97
C PRO A 495 5.42 28.90 -1.83
N PRO A 496 4.99 30.17 -1.77
CA PRO A 496 5.57 31.16 -0.84
C PRO A 496 5.59 30.74 0.63
N ILE A 497 4.52 30.11 1.11
CA ILE A 497 4.40 29.68 2.51
C ILE A 497 5.53 28.71 2.87
N VAL A 498 5.82 27.72 2.02
CA VAL A 498 6.89 26.74 2.30
C VAL A 498 8.27 27.37 2.07
N LYS A 499 8.43 28.11 0.97
CA LYS A 499 9.73 28.67 0.55
C LYS A 499 10.29 29.72 1.51
N TYR A 500 9.45 30.58 2.04
CA TYR A 500 9.90 31.73 2.85
C TYR A 500 9.75 31.50 4.36
N THR A 501 9.15 30.39 4.79
CA THR A 501 9.10 30.06 6.22
C THR A 501 10.48 29.58 6.69
N PRO A 502 11.06 30.18 7.75
CA PRO A 502 12.32 29.72 8.33
C PRO A 502 12.29 28.23 8.67
N LYS A 503 13.38 27.52 8.35
CA LYS A 503 13.46 26.05 8.50
C LYS A 503 13.11 25.57 9.92
N PHE A 504 13.51 26.29 10.96
CA PHE A 504 13.19 25.90 12.34
C PHE A 504 11.68 25.97 12.65
N LEU A 505 10.98 27.01 12.16
CA LEU A 505 9.53 27.12 12.27
C LEU A 505 8.86 26.01 11.48
N LEU A 506 9.29 25.78 10.23
CA LEU A 506 8.74 24.73 9.40
C LEU A 506 8.87 23.35 10.08
N ARG A 507 10.03 23.05 10.68
CA ARG A 507 10.25 21.83 11.49
C ARG A 507 9.26 21.73 12.65
N LEU A 508 9.07 22.80 13.41
CA LEU A 508 8.12 22.84 14.52
C LEU A 508 6.68 22.60 14.04
N PHE A 509 6.24 23.33 13.02
CA PHE A 509 4.89 23.21 12.47
C PHE A 509 4.63 21.83 11.86
N MET A 510 5.55 21.31 11.06
CA MET A 510 5.39 19.97 10.45
C MET A 510 5.40 18.87 11.51
N GLN A 511 6.26 18.98 12.53
CA GLN A 511 6.40 17.93 13.54
C GLN A 511 5.25 17.92 14.56
N PHE A 512 4.75 19.09 14.97
CA PHE A 512 3.78 19.22 16.07
C PHE A 512 2.37 19.61 15.61
N LEU A 513 2.23 20.29 14.48
CA LEU A 513 0.95 20.72 13.90
C LEU A 513 0.77 20.19 12.46
N PRO A 514 0.98 18.88 12.19
CA PRO A 514 1.01 18.34 10.83
C PRO A 514 -0.31 18.54 10.07
N ALA A 515 -1.45 18.55 10.77
CA ALA A 515 -2.75 18.80 10.15
C ALA A 515 -2.83 20.19 9.53
N MET A 516 -2.35 21.21 10.26
CA MET A 516 -2.33 22.59 9.81
C MET A 516 -1.30 22.79 8.70
N ALA A 517 -0.10 22.20 8.84
CA ALA A 517 0.93 22.25 7.81
C ALA A 517 0.42 21.70 6.46
N ILE A 518 -0.30 20.57 6.47
CA ILE A 518 -0.92 19.99 5.28
C ILE A 518 -2.06 20.89 4.74
N LEU A 519 -2.85 21.50 5.62
CA LEU A 519 -3.96 22.38 5.21
C LEU A 519 -3.46 23.64 4.48
N LEU A 520 -2.31 24.18 4.88
CA LEU A 520 -1.71 25.38 4.30
C LEU A 520 -0.91 25.13 3.01
N MET A 521 -0.72 23.86 2.62
CA MET A 521 0.04 23.51 1.43
C MET A 521 -0.72 23.86 0.14
N ASP A 522 -0.07 24.62 -0.75
CA ASP A 522 -0.58 24.91 -2.10
C ASP A 522 -0.08 23.85 -3.10
N ILE A 523 -0.96 22.94 -3.48
CA ILE A 523 -0.72 21.96 -4.55
C ILE A 523 -1.62 22.23 -5.77
N SER A 524 -2.18 23.44 -5.85
CA SER A 524 -3.20 23.78 -6.84
C SER A 524 -2.70 23.71 -8.28
N ILE A 525 -1.39 23.75 -8.51
CA ILE A 525 -0.78 23.60 -9.85
C ILE A 525 -1.24 22.32 -10.54
N PHE A 526 -1.24 21.19 -9.84
CA PHE A 526 -1.69 19.91 -10.39
C PHE A 526 -3.17 19.99 -10.85
N SER A 527 -4.06 20.48 -9.96
CA SER A 527 -5.48 20.64 -10.29
C SER A 527 -5.74 21.63 -11.43
N LYS A 528 -4.97 22.72 -11.50
CA LYS A 528 -5.09 23.75 -12.54
C LYS A 528 -4.67 23.21 -13.90
N LEU A 529 -3.55 22.48 -13.96
CA LEU A 529 -3.10 21.80 -15.18
C LEU A 529 -4.16 20.80 -15.65
N TRP A 530 -4.59 19.90 -14.77
CA TRP A 530 -5.60 18.89 -15.10
C TRP A 530 -6.90 19.51 -15.61
N ARG A 531 -7.50 20.46 -14.86
CA ARG A 531 -8.75 21.14 -15.25
C ARG A 531 -8.61 21.90 -16.57
N SER A 532 -7.45 22.53 -16.81
CA SER A 532 -7.23 23.28 -18.05
C SER A 532 -7.13 22.38 -19.27
N VAL A 533 -6.73 21.12 -19.10
CA VAL A 533 -6.70 20.12 -20.16
C VAL A 533 -8.06 19.46 -20.33
N THR A 534 -8.67 18.96 -19.26
CA THR A 534 -9.94 18.19 -19.35
C THR A 534 -11.18 19.05 -19.52
N GLY A 535 -11.12 20.34 -19.14
CA GLY A 535 -12.30 21.22 -19.05
C GLY A 535 -13.17 21.01 -17.80
N LEU A 536 -12.95 19.93 -17.05
CA LEU A 536 -13.75 19.56 -15.89
C LEU A 536 -13.34 20.35 -14.64
N ARG A 537 -14.33 20.83 -13.88
CA ARG A 537 -14.07 21.58 -12.64
C ARG A 537 -13.60 20.65 -11.52
N LEU A 538 -12.37 20.87 -11.06
CA LEU A 538 -11.75 20.19 -9.92
C LEU A 538 -10.79 21.14 -9.20
N ASN A 539 -10.94 21.33 -7.89
CA ASN A 539 -9.98 22.07 -7.07
C ASN A 539 -8.97 21.12 -6.40
N GLN A 540 -7.97 21.68 -5.69
CA GLN A 540 -6.91 20.88 -5.06
C GLN A 540 -7.42 19.89 -3.99
N TRP A 541 -8.46 20.25 -3.25
CA TRP A 541 -9.04 19.41 -2.19
C TRP A 541 -9.83 18.24 -2.78
N GLN A 542 -10.58 18.51 -3.86
CA GLN A 542 -11.26 17.47 -4.61
C GLN A 542 -10.27 16.52 -5.29
N MET A 543 -9.15 17.05 -5.80
CA MET A 543 -8.07 16.23 -6.36
C MET A 543 -7.40 15.34 -5.29
N LEU A 544 -7.15 15.86 -4.08
CA LEU A 544 -6.68 15.04 -2.95
C LEU A 544 -7.71 13.99 -2.53
N LYS A 545 -9.01 14.33 -2.56
CA LYS A 545 -10.08 13.37 -2.29
C LYS A 545 -10.13 12.27 -3.36
N ALA A 546 -9.93 12.61 -4.63
CA ALA A 546 -9.80 11.62 -5.71
C ALA A 546 -8.59 10.72 -5.50
N GLY A 547 -7.43 11.27 -5.12
CA GLY A 547 -6.25 10.49 -4.73
C GLY A 547 -6.51 9.56 -3.55
N ALA A 548 -7.23 10.03 -2.52
CA ALA A 548 -7.66 9.20 -1.39
C ALA A 548 -8.60 8.07 -1.82
N ARG A 549 -9.55 8.35 -2.71
CA ARG A 549 -10.45 7.34 -3.30
C ARG A 549 -9.66 6.26 -4.03
N ILE A 550 -8.74 6.65 -4.91
CA ILE A 550 -7.90 5.72 -5.69
C ILE A 550 -7.09 4.82 -4.76
N HIS A 551 -6.41 5.41 -3.76
CA HIS A 551 -5.60 4.66 -2.82
C HIS A 551 -6.45 3.69 -1.96
N VAL A 552 -7.63 4.12 -1.50
CA VAL A 552 -8.52 3.26 -0.70
C VAL A 552 -9.17 2.17 -1.55
N LEU A 553 -9.50 2.44 -2.82
CA LEU A 553 -9.99 1.42 -3.75
C LEU A 553 -8.94 0.32 -3.95
N GLU A 554 -7.69 0.70 -4.21
CA GLU A 554 -6.59 -0.26 -4.35
C GLU A 554 -6.40 -1.07 -3.05
N ARG A 555 -6.47 -0.41 -1.88
CA ARG A 555 -6.43 -1.10 -0.59
C ARG A 555 -7.60 -2.08 -0.43
N TYR A 556 -8.81 -1.68 -0.80
CA TYR A 556 -10.01 -2.52 -0.71
C TYR A 556 -9.88 -3.78 -1.59
N MET A 557 -9.46 -3.60 -2.86
CA MET A 557 -9.16 -4.74 -3.76
C MET A 557 -8.12 -5.67 -3.14
N ASN A 558 -7.04 -5.11 -2.58
CA ASN A 558 -5.99 -5.92 -1.97
C ASN A 558 -6.45 -6.64 -0.69
N THR A 559 -7.35 -6.03 0.12
CA THR A 559 -7.92 -6.70 1.30
C THR A 559 -8.85 -7.85 0.90
N ALA A 560 -9.54 -7.74 -0.24
CA ALA A 560 -10.33 -8.84 -0.79
C ALA A 560 -9.44 -9.99 -1.31
N GLU A 561 -8.18 -9.70 -1.65
CA GLU A 561 -7.13 -10.70 -1.95
C GLU A 561 -6.39 -11.19 -0.69
N GLY A 562 -6.90 -10.87 0.51
CA GLY A 562 -6.40 -11.39 1.79
C GLY A 562 -5.37 -10.51 2.51
N ILE A 563 -5.06 -9.31 2.00
CA ILE A 563 -4.18 -8.36 2.70
C ILE A 563 -4.86 -7.84 3.97
N SER A 564 -4.11 -7.86 5.07
CA SER A 564 -4.55 -7.39 6.38
C SER A 564 -3.37 -6.84 7.18
N ARG A 565 -3.59 -6.58 8.47
CA ARG A 565 -2.56 -6.09 9.39
C ARG A 565 -1.32 -6.98 9.43
N LYS A 566 -1.47 -8.30 9.28
CA LYS A 566 -0.33 -9.23 9.29
C LYS A 566 0.68 -8.93 8.16
N ASP A 567 0.19 -8.38 7.06
CA ASP A 567 0.98 -8.08 5.86
C ASP A 567 1.52 -6.63 5.87
N ASP A 568 1.01 -5.77 6.75
CA ASP A 568 1.50 -4.41 6.98
C ASP A 568 2.64 -4.41 8.00
N THR A 569 3.72 -5.12 7.66
CA THR A 569 4.90 -5.30 8.52
C THR A 569 6.20 -4.88 7.81
N LEU A 570 7.32 -5.00 8.51
CA LEU A 570 8.68 -4.92 7.98
C LEU A 570 9.40 -6.26 8.22
N PRO A 571 10.40 -6.63 7.40
CA PRO A 571 11.31 -7.73 7.70
C PRO A 571 11.90 -7.65 9.11
N GLY A 572 12.18 -8.80 9.71
CA GLY A 572 12.73 -8.92 11.06
C GLY A 572 13.97 -8.06 11.28
N ARG A 573 14.85 -7.97 10.27
CA ARG A 573 16.00 -7.07 10.19
C ARG A 573 15.70 -5.65 10.69
N PHE A 574 14.60 -5.04 10.28
CA PHE A 574 14.30 -3.64 10.64
C PHE A 574 13.59 -3.48 11.98
N LEU A 575 12.97 -4.55 12.48
CA LEU A 575 12.21 -4.56 13.72
C LEU A 575 13.07 -4.97 14.92
N LYS A 576 14.12 -5.78 14.69
CA LYS A 576 14.89 -6.46 15.74
C LYS A 576 16.38 -6.09 15.73
N GLU A 577 16.96 -5.78 14.56
CA GLU A 577 18.42 -5.59 14.41
C GLU A 577 18.79 -4.11 14.23
N GLY A 578 19.73 -3.64 15.05
CA GLY A 578 20.40 -2.36 14.85
C GLY A 578 21.42 -2.40 13.69
N ARG A 579 22.24 -1.34 13.57
CA ARG A 579 23.26 -1.19 12.53
C ARG A 579 24.52 -0.59 13.13
N GLY A 580 25.70 -1.00 12.69
CA GLY A 580 26.97 -0.42 13.12
C GLY A 580 27.03 1.10 12.91
N CYS A 581 26.42 1.62 11.84
CA CYS A 581 26.36 3.05 11.57
C CYS A 581 25.47 3.88 12.54
N ASP A 582 24.68 3.24 13.41
CA ASP A 582 23.89 3.92 14.45
C ASP A 582 24.35 3.47 15.85
N ALA A 583 25.05 4.36 16.56
CA ALA A 583 25.55 4.10 17.92
C ALA A 583 24.44 3.70 18.92
N ARG A 584 23.18 4.06 18.67
CA ARG A 584 22.04 3.66 19.52
C ARG A 584 21.31 2.40 19.03
N GLN A 585 21.79 1.77 17.96
CA GLN A 585 21.24 0.52 17.40
C GLN A 585 19.71 0.56 17.22
N ARG A 586 19.17 1.68 16.73
CA ARG A 586 17.71 1.89 16.71
C ARG A 586 17.05 1.00 15.66
N THR A 587 15.90 0.44 16.04
CA THR A 587 14.98 -0.28 15.15
C THR A 587 13.74 0.58 14.87
N VAL A 588 12.88 0.13 13.95
CA VAL A 588 11.65 0.86 13.58
C VAL A 588 10.50 0.52 14.54
N PRO A 589 9.94 1.49 15.29
CA PRO A 589 8.80 1.26 16.18
C PRO A 589 7.47 1.24 15.39
N LEU A 590 7.26 0.19 14.59
CA LEU A 590 6.18 0.15 13.59
C LEU A 590 4.76 0.15 14.20
N GLN A 591 4.50 -0.63 15.24
CA GLN A 591 3.12 -0.89 15.71
C GLN A 591 2.36 0.38 16.13
N PRO A 592 2.92 1.30 16.96
CA PRO A 592 2.24 2.55 17.29
C PRO A 592 1.96 3.45 16.07
N MET A 593 2.87 3.44 15.07
CA MET A 593 2.70 4.19 13.84
C MET A 593 1.58 3.60 12.97
N LEU A 594 1.49 2.27 12.91
CA LEU A 594 0.47 1.54 12.17
C LEU A 594 -0.93 1.79 12.75
N ASP A 595 -1.08 1.75 14.07
CA ASP A 595 -2.35 2.07 14.74
C ASP A 595 -2.81 3.50 14.47
N ALA A 596 -1.87 4.45 14.54
CA ALA A 596 -2.17 5.84 14.20
C ALA A 596 -2.60 5.98 12.74
N TYR A 597 -1.96 5.23 11.83
CA TYR A 597 -2.29 5.24 10.41
C TYR A 597 -3.69 4.70 10.12
N TYR A 598 -4.07 3.53 10.67
CA TYR A 598 -5.41 2.97 10.48
C TYR A 598 -6.52 3.88 10.97
N ARG A 599 -6.37 4.46 12.18
CA ARG A 599 -7.31 5.46 12.71
C ARG A 599 -7.45 6.66 11.77
N LEU A 600 -6.34 7.19 11.26
CA LEU A 600 -6.35 8.34 10.34
C LEU A 600 -6.99 8.00 8.98
N ARG A 601 -6.83 6.77 8.50
CA ARG A 601 -7.43 6.28 7.26
C ARG A 601 -8.93 6.00 7.42
N GLY A 602 -9.38 5.66 8.63
CA GLY A 602 -10.72 5.14 8.86
C GLY A 602 -10.80 3.65 8.50
N TYR A 603 -9.71 2.93 8.73
CA TYR A 603 -9.65 1.47 8.63
C TYR A 603 -9.98 0.87 10.00
N ASP A 604 -10.39 -0.39 10.01
CA ASP A 604 -10.48 -1.16 11.25
C ASP A 604 -9.08 -1.55 11.78
N PHE A 605 -9.06 -2.29 12.88
CA PHE A 605 -7.80 -2.72 13.50
C PHE A 605 -7.02 -3.72 12.65
N GLN A 606 -7.68 -4.39 11.69
CA GLN A 606 -7.07 -5.31 10.71
C GLN A 606 -6.56 -4.58 9.46
N GLY A 607 -6.69 -3.26 9.40
CA GLY A 607 -6.28 -2.47 8.24
C GLY A 607 -7.21 -2.61 7.04
N ILE A 608 -8.46 -3.04 7.27
CA ILE A 608 -9.50 -3.12 6.23
C ILE A 608 -10.27 -1.80 6.19
N PRO A 609 -10.51 -1.20 5.01
CA PRO A 609 -11.35 -0.02 4.89
C PRO A 609 -12.75 -0.24 5.46
N SER A 610 -13.15 0.59 6.43
CA SER A 610 -14.51 0.52 6.98
C SER A 610 -15.57 0.95 5.95
N GLN A 611 -16.81 0.47 6.13
CA GLN A 611 -17.94 0.89 5.28
C GLN A 611 -18.14 2.40 5.26
N ASN A 612 -17.97 3.07 6.40
CA ASN A 612 -18.01 4.53 6.48
C ASN A 612 -16.90 5.19 5.64
N CYS A 613 -15.71 4.59 5.59
CA CYS A 613 -14.62 5.06 4.74
C CYS A 613 -14.96 4.94 3.25
N LEU A 614 -15.45 3.76 2.83
CA LEU A 614 -15.85 3.48 1.45
C LEU A 614 -16.98 4.42 1.00
N LYS A 615 -18.05 4.53 1.79
CA LYS A 615 -19.18 5.44 1.54
C LYS A 615 -18.74 6.89 1.42
N ARG A 616 -17.89 7.38 2.33
CA ARG A 616 -17.36 8.77 2.29
C ARG A 616 -16.60 9.07 1.00
N LEU A 617 -15.93 8.06 0.45
CA LEU A 617 -15.16 8.16 -0.79
C LEU A 617 -16.00 7.83 -2.02
N GLY A 618 -17.22 7.29 -1.88
CA GLY A 618 -18.06 6.86 -3.01
C GLY A 618 -17.46 5.65 -3.71
N ILE A 619 -16.98 4.67 -2.94
CA ILE A 619 -16.54 3.37 -3.43
C ILE A 619 -17.66 2.39 -3.13
N GLU A 620 -18.22 1.80 -4.18
CA GLU A 620 -19.22 0.74 -4.05
C GLU A 620 -18.52 -0.61 -3.86
N PRO A 621 -18.77 -1.31 -2.74
CA PRO A 621 -18.09 -2.56 -2.45
C PRO A 621 -18.70 -3.71 -3.27
N LYS A 622 -17.96 -4.18 -4.29
CA LYS A 622 -18.32 -5.31 -5.17
C LYS A 622 -17.63 -6.61 -4.76
N TRP A 623 -16.45 -6.50 -4.14
CA TRP A 623 -15.59 -7.63 -3.79
C TRP A 623 -15.72 -7.99 -2.30
N GLU A 624 -16.89 -7.77 -1.68
CA GLU A 624 -17.06 -8.09 -0.27
C GLU A 624 -16.86 -9.58 -0.02
N LEU A 625 -16.06 -9.90 1.00
CA LEU A 625 -16.01 -11.23 1.57
C LEU A 625 -17.41 -11.56 2.11
N SER A 626 -17.94 -12.71 1.71
CA SER A 626 -19.16 -13.24 2.33
C SER A 626 -18.96 -13.41 3.84
N SER A 627 -20.04 -13.49 4.60
CA SER A 627 -19.99 -13.78 6.03
C SER A 627 -19.16 -15.05 6.33
N ASP A 628 -19.25 -16.04 5.44
CA ASP A 628 -18.55 -17.33 5.54
C ASP A 628 -17.06 -17.22 5.17
N GLU A 629 -16.72 -16.40 4.19
CA GLU A 629 -15.32 -16.14 3.80
C GLU A 629 -14.60 -15.27 4.82
N ARG A 630 -15.31 -14.33 5.43
CA ARG A 630 -14.84 -13.65 6.64
C ARG A 630 -14.54 -14.70 7.70
N ALA A 631 -15.49 -15.60 7.99
CA ALA A 631 -15.31 -16.67 8.97
C ALA A 631 -14.21 -17.70 8.63
N LEU A 632 -13.77 -17.81 7.37
CA LEU A 632 -12.67 -18.67 6.90
C LEU A 632 -11.30 -17.96 6.93
N LEU A 633 -11.25 -16.68 6.54
CA LEU A 633 -10.04 -15.84 6.65
C LEU A 633 -9.71 -15.51 8.11
N PHE A 634 -10.74 -15.41 8.94
CA PHE A 634 -10.59 -15.52 10.36
C PHE A 634 -10.42 -16.99 10.68
N LYS A 635 -9.21 -17.40 11.08
CA LYS A 635 -9.12 -18.46 12.08
C LYS A 635 -9.85 -17.90 13.30
N MET A 636 -11.18 -18.02 13.35
CA MET A 636 -11.86 -18.03 14.63
C MET A 636 -11.08 -19.07 15.40
N VAL A 637 -10.35 -18.63 16.41
CA VAL A 637 -9.66 -19.53 17.32
C VAL A 637 -10.80 -20.31 17.96
N SER A 638 -11.23 -21.42 17.35
CA SER A 638 -12.09 -22.38 18.02
C SER A 638 -11.29 -22.78 19.25
N PRO A 639 -11.74 -22.40 20.46
CA PRO A 639 -10.97 -22.69 21.65
C PRO A 639 -10.85 -24.20 21.73
N GLY A 640 -9.64 -24.72 21.97
CA GLY A 640 -9.48 -26.11 22.37
C GLY A 640 -10.49 -26.45 23.46
N GLY A 641 -11.10 -27.63 23.38
CA GLY A 641 -12.25 -28.03 24.19
C GLY A 641 -12.02 -27.78 25.68
N LYS A 642 -12.61 -26.71 26.23
CA LYS A 642 -12.70 -26.43 27.67
C LYS A 642 -14.15 -26.60 28.13
N PRO A 643 -14.74 -27.81 28.03
CA PRO A 643 -16.17 -28.02 28.26
C PRO A 643 -16.59 -27.65 29.69
N VAL A 644 -15.73 -27.93 30.68
CA VAL A 644 -15.99 -27.60 32.10
C VAL A 644 -16.08 -26.08 32.32
N LYS A 645 -15.12 -25.31 31.79
CA LYS A 645 -15.13 -23.84 31.92
C LYS A 645 -16.32 -23.25 31.18
N ARG A 646 -16.68 -23.76 30.01
CA ARG A 646 -17.88 -23.34 29.27
C ARG A 646 -19.16 -23.61 30.04
N LEU A 647 -19.30 -24.80 30.63
CA LEU A 647 -20.47 -25.15 31.44
C LEU A 647 -20.60 -24.23 32.66
N TYR A 648 -19.49 -24.02 33.39
CA TYR A 648 -19.46 -23.07 34.51
C TYR A 648 -19.89 -21.66 34.09
N LEU A 649 -19.30 -21.13 33.02
CA LEU A 649 -19.64 -19.80 32.51
C LEU A 649 -21.10 -19.70 32.04
N ALA A 650 -21.65 -20.75 31.43
CA ALA A 650 -23.06 -20.80 31.03
C ALA A 650 -24.00 -20.75 32.25
N ILE A 651 -23.69 -21.51 33.30
CA ILE A 651 -24.44 -21.49 34.56
C ILE A 651 -24.37 -20.10 35.20
N MET A 652 -23.17 -19.51 35.26
CA MET A 652 -22.97 -18.18 35.84
C MET A 652 -23.73 -17.09 35.07
N LEU A 653 -23.64 -17.09 33.74
CA LEU A 653 -24.35 -16.12 32.89
C LEU A 653 -25.86 -16.30 32.97
N TRP A 654 -26.36 -17.54 33.01
CA TRP A 654 -27.77 -17.83 33.27
C TRP A 654 -28.23 -17.27 34.62
N PHE A 655 -27.44 -17.51 35.67
CA PHE A 655 -27.74 -17.06 37.03
C PHE A 655 -27.75 -15.54 37.13
N VAL A 656 -26.74 -14.87 36.58
CA VAL A 656 -26.66 -13.39 36.57
C VAL A 656 -27.83 -12.80 35.78
N GLY A 657 -28.16 -13.35 34.62
CA GLY A 657 -29.31 -12.88 33.82
C GLY A 657 -30.63 -12.94 34.59
N ARG A 658 -30.88 -14.04 35.30
CA ARG A 658 -32.07 -14.18 36.16
C ARG A 658 -32.03 -13.32 37.40
N ALA A 659 -30.85 -13.14 38.01
CA ALA A 659 -30.67 -12.27 39.15
C ALA A 659 -30.96 -10.80 38.81
N ILE A 660 -30.61 -10.35 37.60
CA ILE A 660 -30.97 -9.01 37.11
C ILE A 660 -32.49 -8.86 37.01
N GLN A 661 -33.20 -9.84 36.43
CA GLN A 661 -34.66 -9.86 36.36
C GLN A 661 -35.28 -9.80 37.77
N ALA A 662 -34.76 -10.60 38.72
CA ALA A 662 -35.25 -10.63 40.09
C ALA A 662 -34.97 -9.31 40.82
N ALA A 663 -33.76 -8.77 40.69
CA ALA A 663 -33.35 -7.52 41.32
C ALA A 663 -34.15 -6.32 40.81
N ALA A 664 -34.50 -6.27 39.53
CA ALA A 664 -35.36 -5.22 38.98
C ALA A 664 -36.75 -5.16 39.63
N ARG A 665 -37.22 -6.26 40.22
CA ARG A 665 -38.50 -6.33 40.94
C ARG A 665 -38.38 -6.14 42.46
N VAL A 666 -37.19 -6.32 43.02
CA VAL A 666 -36.94 -6.30 44.48
C VAL A 666 -36.31 -4.97 44.91
N ASP A 667 -35.41 -4.41 44.08
CA ASP A 667 -34.74 -3.14 44.35
C ASP A 667 -35.25 -2.05 43.40
N LYS A 668 -35.89 -1.03 43.98
CA LYS A 668 -36.48 0.10 43.25
C LYS A 668 -35.45 0.78 42.34
N THR A 669 -34.21 0.91 42.77
CA THR A 669 -33.18 1.65 42.03
C THR A 669 -32.60 0.84 40.87
N VAL A 670 -32.62 -0.50 40.94
CA VAL A 670 -32.34 -1.36 39.78
C VAL A 670 -33.49 -1.25 38.77
N GLY A 671 -34.75 -1.26 39.23
CA GLY A 671 -35.92 -1.04 38.37
C GLY A 671 -35.89 0.30 37.65
N GLU A 672 -35.64 1.40 38.38
CA GLU A 672 -35.51 2.76 37.82
C GLU A 672 -34.38 2.87 36.78
N ALA A 673 -33.25 2.21 37.02
CA ALA A 673 -32.13 2.19 36.08
C ALA A 673 -32.52 1.53 34.75
N PHE A 674 -33.27 0.44 34.77
CA PHE A 674 -33.81 -0.15 33.53
C PHE A 674 -34.89 0.72 32.91
N ASN A 675 -35.77 1.33 33.71
CA ASN A 675 -36.82 2.22 33.20
C ASN A 675 -36.24 3.42 32.45
N SER A 676 -35.03 3.89 32.81
CA SER A 676 -34.32 4.97 32.10
C SER A 676 -33.77 4.57 30.72
N LEU A 677 -33.71 3.28 30.39
CA LEU A 677 -33.29 2.79 29.08
C LEU A 677 -34.48 2.81 28.11
N PRO A 678 -34.26 2.84 26.78
CA PRO A 678 -35.35 2.83 25.80
C PRO A 678 -36.36 1.68 25.98
N ASP A 679 -37.56 1.85 25.46
CA ASP A 679 -38.54 0.76 25.41
C ASP A 679 -38.07 -0.33 24.45
N GLY A 680 -38.27 -1.60 24.83
CA GLY A 680 -37.75 -2.74 24.08
C GLY A 680 -36.24 -2.98 24.22
N PHE A 681 -35.52 -2.15 25.00
CA PHE A 681 -34.07 -2.26 25.16
C PHE A 681 -33.65 -3.67 25.60
N THR A 682 -32.71 -4.24 24.86
CA THR A 682 -32.14 -5.56 25.09
C THR A 682 -30.62 -5.47 25.08
N PHE A 683 -29.98 -6.02 26.12
CA PHE A 683 -28.52 -6.15 26.14
C PHE A 683 -28.09 -7.61 26.27
N ALA A 684 -26.92 -7.91 25.71
CA ALA A 684 -26.28 -9.20 25.83
C ALA A 684 -24.91 -9.09 26.51
N LEU A 685 -24.59 -10.01 27.41
CA LEU A 685 -23.23 -10.25 27.89
C LEU A 685 -22.76 -11.59 27.33
N THR A 686 -21.70 -11.57 26.54
CA THR A 686 -21.22 -12.69 25.72
C THR A 686 -19.75 -12.99 26.00
N VAL A 687 -19.33 -14.24 25.78
CA VAL A 687 -17.93 -14.65 25.84
C VAL A 687 -17.48 -15.03 24.43
N ALA A 688 -16.43 -14.40 23.90
CA ALA A 688 -15.89 -14.70 22.58
C ALA A 688 -14.96 -15.94 22.59
N PRO A 689 -14.72 -16.58 21.43
CA PRO A 689 -15.40 -16.35 20.15
C PRO A 689 -16.79 -17.02 20.07
N ASP A 690 -16.95 -18.23 20.61
CA ASP A 690 -18.23 -18.98 20.65
C ASP A 690 -18.61 -19.39 22.10
N GLY A 691 -18.33 -18.54 23.07
CA GLY A 691 -18.60 -18.83 24.47
C GLY A 691 -20.07 -18.63 24.86
N PRO A 692 -20.44 -18.98 26.11
CA PRO A 692 -21.80 -18.80 26.59
C PRO A 692 -22.19 -17.31 26.63
N ALA A 693 -23.50 -17.06 26.63
CA ALA A 693 -24.06 -15.72 26.66
C ALA A 693 -25.29 -15.64 27.57
N MET A 694 -25.64 -14.42 27.98
CA MET A 694 -26.93 -14.08 28.57
C MET A 694 -27.52 -12.87 27.86
N VAL A 695 -28.83 -12.88 27.69
CA VAL A 695 -29.60 -11.77 27.13
C VAL A 695 -30.65 -11.34 28.14
N VAL A 696 -30.71 -10.03 28.43
CA VAL A 696 -31.71 -9.42 29.31
C VAL A 696 -32.31 -8.23 28.57
N GLY A 697 -33.64 -8.11 28.60
CA GLY A 697 -34.33 -6.99 27.97
C GLY A 697 -35.66 -6.68 28.63
N LYS A 698 -36.37 -5.67 28.11
CA LYS A 698 -37.74 -5.35 28.52
C LYS A 698 -38.74 -6.14 27.67
N ASP A 699 -39.77 -6.71 28.32
CA ASP A 699 -40.93 -7.24 27.61
C ASP A 699 -41.85 -6.12 27.09
N ARG A 700 -42.90 -6.48 26.33
CA ARG A 700 -43.87 -5.52 25.75
C ARG A 700 -44.58 -4.65 26.80
N ASN A 701 -44.56 -5.05 28.07
CA ASN A 701 -45.14 -4.30 29.19
C ASN A 701 -44.08 -3.52 29.98
N GLY A 702 -42.87 -3.35 29.42
CA GLY A 702 -41.76 -2.64 30.05
C GLY A 702 -41.08 -3.39 31.20
N LYS A 703 -41.45 -4.66 31.48
CA LYS A 703 -40.87 -5.42 32.59
C LYS A 703 -39.56 -6.08 32.17
N VAL A 704 -38.54 -5.98 33.03
CA VAL A 704 -37.24 -6.62 32.80
C VAL A 704 -37.37 -8.14 32.85
N ARG A 705 -36.84 -8.82 31.82
CA ARG A 705 -36.86 -10.27 31.65
C ARG A 705 -35.50 -10.81 31.20
N TYR A 706 -35.13 -11.96 31.74
CA TYR A 706 -34.08 -12.80 31.17
C TYR A 706 -34.63 -13.50 29.93
N LEU A 707 -33.96 -13.30 28.81
CA LEU A 707 -34.40 -13.70 27.47
C LEU A 707 -33.68 -14.96 26.95
N GLY A 708 -32.80 -15.56 27.76
CA GLY A 708 -32.04 -16.76 27.41
C GLY A 708 -30.59 -16.44 27.02
N ALA A 709 -29.98 -17.37 26.28
CA ALA A 709 -28.59 -17.29 25.83
C ALA A 709 -28.45 -17.05 24.32
N ASP A 710 -29.56 -17.03 23.58
CA ASP A 710 -29.55 -16.86 22.13
C ASP A 710 -29.36 -15.40 21.74
N THR A 711 -28.20 -15.10 21.16
CA THR A 711 -27.80 -13.78 20.68
C THR A 711 -27.91 -13.61 19.17
N GLN A 712 -28.29 -14.65 18.42
CA GLN A 712 -28.33 -14.64 16.96
C GLN A 712 -29.75 -14.41 16.43
N SER A 713 -30.77 -14.99 17.06
CA SER A 713 -32.17 -14.84 16.64
C SER A 713 -32.84 -13.54 17.13
N ARG A 714 -32.10 -12.69 17.86
CA ARG A 714 -32.65 -11.51 18.56
C ARG A 714 -31.87 -10.25 18.22
N LEU A 715 -32.61 -9.15 18.07
CA LEU A 715 -32.02 -7.81 17.97
C LEU A 715 -31.47 -7.41 19.35
N ILE A 716 -30.19 -7.07 19.41
CA ILE A 716 -29.48 -6.70 20.63
C ILE A 716 -29.04 -5.24 20.50
N ASP A 717 -29.61 -4.36 21.33
CA ASP A 717 -29.32 -2.91 21.30
C ASP A 717 -27.94 -2.59 21.89
N MET A 718 -27.45 -3.44 22.79
CA MET A 718 -26.14 -3.28 23.42
C MET A 718 -25.48 -4.63 23.72
N ARG A 719 -24.24 -4.82 23.29
CA ARG A 719 -23.47 -6.05 23.53
C ARG A 719 -22.20 -5.76 24.34
N MET A 720 -22.04 -6.48 25.45
CA MET A 720 -20.78 -6.57 26.19
C MET A 720 -20.15 -7.92 25.87
N THR A 721 -18.92 -7.92 25.37
CA THR A 721 -18.21 -9.13 24.93
C THR A 721 -16.92 -9.31 25.71
N ILE A 722 -16.82 -10.38 26.48
CA ILE A 722 -15.58 -10.80 27.15
C ILE A 722 -14.71 -11.52 26.11
N LYS A 723 -13.48 -11.04 25.88
CA LYS A 723 -12.68 -11.42 24.71
C LYS A 723 -12.28 -12.89 24.62
N ASN A 724 -12.25 -13.63 25.74
CA ASN A 724 -11.97 -15.06 25.77
C ASN A 724 -12.45 -15.72 27.08
N ILE A 725 -12.47 -17.06 27.08
CA ILE A 725 -12.89 -17.87 28.24
C ILE A 725 -12.05 -17.61 29.50
N GLU A 726 -10.74 -17.35 29.38
CA GLU A 726 -9.89 -17.11 30.56
C GLU A 726 -10.20 -15.75 31.21
N ALA A 727 -10.40 -14.72 30.40
CA ALA A 727 -10.88 -13.42 30.86
C ALA A 727 -12.25 -13.54 31.56
N ALA A 728 -13.15 -14.38 31.03
CA ALA A 728 -14.43 -14.63 31.66
C ALA A 728 -14.28 -15.37 32.99
N MET A 729 -13.37 -16.34 33.08
CA MET A 729 -13.07 -17.02 34.34
C MET A 729 -12.55 -16.05 35.40
N LEU A 730 -11.64 -15.13 35.05
CA LEU A 730 -11.13 -14.13 36.00
C LEU A 730 -12.27 -13.28 36.60
N LEU A 731 -13.22 -12.88 35.77
CA LEU A 731 -14.40 -12.10 36.18
C LEU A 731 -15.35 -12.93 37.04
N PHE A 732 -15.78 -14.09 36.57
CA PHE A 732 -16.82 -14.89 37.24
C PHE A 732 -16.33 -15.67 38.46
N THR A 733 -15.01 -15.80 38.63
CA THR A 733 -14.38 -16.30 39.87
C THR A 733 -13.92 -15.18 40.80
N PHE A 734 -14.25 -13.92 40.48
CA PHE A 734 -13.94 -12.73 41.28
C PHE A 734 -12.44 -12.50 41.54
N GLN A 735 -11.58 -13.05 40.69
CA GLN A 735 -10.15 -12.76 40.69
C GLN A 735 -9.86 -11.36 40.15
N GLU A 736 -10.79 -10.81 39.37
CA GLU A 736 -10.67 -9.48 38.80
C GLU A 736 -12.03 -8.74 38.75
N PRO A 737 -12.10 -7.49 39.20
CA PRO A 737 -13.32 -6.69 39.08
C PRO A 737 -13.56 -6.22 37.64
N THR A 738 -14.83 -6.04 37.28
CA THR A 738 -15.28 -5.57 35.97
C THR A 738 -14.57 -4.30 35.51
N ALA A 739 -14.35 -3.33 36.41
CA ALA A 739 -13.65 -2.09 36.10
C ALA A 739 -12.18 -2.30 35.68
N LEU A 740 -11.47 -3.25 36.30
CA LEU A 740 -10.08 -3.56 35.96
C LEU A 740 -9.99 -4.39 34.68
N ALA A 741 -10.95 -5.29 34.46
CA ALA A 741 -11.07 -6.03 33.21
C ALA A 741 -11.30 -5.11 32.00
N VAL A 742 -12.09 -4.04 32.15
CA VAL A 742 -12.25 -2.99 31.12
C VAL A 742 -10.92 -2.24 30.91
N ALA A 743 -10.24 -1.82 31.98
CA ALA A 743 -8.96 -1.10 31.87
C ALA A 743 -7.84 -1.92 31.21
N ARG A 744 -7.89 -3.25 31.37
CA ARG A 744 -6.94 -4.21 30.77
C ARG A 744 -7.46 -4.84 29.48
N ASP A 745 -8.43 -4.18 28.84
CA ASP A 745 -8.87 -4.53 27.48
C ASP A 745 -9.41 -5.97 27.35
N ARG A 746 -10.07 -6.48 28.39
CA ARG A 746 -10.69 -7.83 28.41
C ARG A 746 -12.16 -7.85 28.01
N LEU A 747 -12.80 -6.67 27.98
CA LEU A 747 -14.21 -6.46 27.66
C LEU A 747 -14.35 -5.48 26.49
N VAL A 748 -15.19 -5.81 25.52
CA VAL A 748 -15.60 -4.93 24.42
C VAL A 748 -17.05 -4.55 24.62
N VAL A 749 -17.38 -3.27 24.42
CA VAL A 749 -18.76 -2.79 24.46
C VAL A 749 -19.13 -2.29 23.07
N ASP A 750 -20.23 -2.80 22.54
CA ASP A 750 -20.84 -2.41 21.27
C ASP A 750 -22.25 -1.88 21.57
N GLY A 751 -22.48 -0.59 21.36
CA GLY A 751 -23.71 0.10 21.73
C GLY A 751 -23.47 1.48 22.36
N ASP A 752 -24.54 2.10 22.84
CA ASP A 752 -24.51 3.43 23.44
C ASP A 752 -23.79 3.46 24.80
N ILE A 753 -22.86 4.40 24.99
CA ILE A 753 -22.01 4.50 26.19
C ILE A 753 -22.83 4.81 27.47
N PRO A 754 -23.79 5.77 27.46
CA PRO A 754 -24.73 5.97 28.56
C PRO A 754 -25.51 4.71 28.96
N ALA A 755 -26.03 3.96 27.97
CA ALA A 755 -26.71 2.69 28.23
C ALA A 755 -25.76 1.67 28.89
N ALA A 756 -24.53 1.58 28.40
CA ALA A 756 -23.50 0.71 28.96
C ALA A 756 -23.15 1.05 30.42
N CYS A 757 -23.02 2.34 30.73
CA CYS A 757 -22.78 2.78 32.10
C CYS A 757 -23.95 2.44 33.03
N THR A 758 -25.18 2.47 32.51
CA THR A 758 -26.38 2.09 33.25
C THR A 758 -26.42 0.58 33.52
N VAL A 759 -26.12 -0.24 32.51
CA VAL A 759 -26.02 -1.71 32.66
C VAL A 759 -24.91 -2.09 33.66
N VAL A 760 -23.74 -1.44 33.59
CA VAL A 760 -22.66 -1.69 34.57
C VAL A 760 -23.08 -1.36 36.00
N ARG A 761 -23.79 -0.24 36.22
CA ARG A 761 -24.33 0.11 37.55
C ARG A 761 -25.36 -0.90 38.06
N VAL A 762 -26.17 -1.46 37.17
CA VAL A 762 -27.11 -2.54 37.50
C VAL A 762 -26.33 -3.78 37.94
N LEU A 763 -25.32 -4.19 37.16
CA LEU A 763 -24.49 -5.36 37.46
C LEU A 763 -23.80 -5.21 38.82
N ASP A 764 -23.15 -4.06 39.08
CA ASP A 764 -22.51 -3.77 40.37
C ASP A 764 -23.50 -3.92 41.54
N ARG A 765 -24.76 -3.47 41.39
CA ARG A 765 -25.76 -3.60 42.45
C ARG A 765 -26.26 -5.03 42.63
N VAL A 766 -26.46 -5.74 41.53
CA VAL A 766 -26.86 -7.15 41.55
C VAL A 766 -25.78 -7.98 42.25
N GLU A 767 -24.50 -7.74 41.95
CA GLU A 767 -23.37 -8.40 42.60
C GLU A 767 -23.35 -8.19 44.13
N VAL A 768 -23.72 -7.02 44.63
CA VAL A 768 -23.82 -6.76 46.09
C VAL A 768 -24.90 -7.62 46.75
N PHE A 769 -26.02 -7.86 46.07
CA PHE A 769 -27.06 -8.75 46.58
C PHE A 769 -26.64 -10.22 46.49
N LEU A 770 -25.99 -10.60 45.40
CA LEU A 770 -25.57 -11.98 45.16
C LEU A 770 -24.42 -12.42 46.07
N LEU A 771 -23.44 -11.56 46.34
CA LEU A 771 -22.18 -11.97 46.96
C LEU A 771 -22.10 -11.65 48.46
N PRO A 772 -21.52 -12.53 49.30
CA PRO A 772 -21.11 -12.19 50.66
C PRO A 772 -20.24 -10.92 50.68
N LYS A 773 -20.27 -10.15 51.78
CA LYS A 773 -19.58 -8.85 51.88
C LYS A 773 -18.12 -8.91 51.46
N ILE A 774 -17.41 -9.99 51.82
CA ILE A 774 -15.99 -10.22 51.51
C ILE A 774 -15.76 -10.32 49.99
N LEU A 775 -16.60 -11.04 49.26
CA LEU A 775 -16.50 -11.20 47.81
C LEU A 775 -17.02 -9.97 47.06
N ALA A 776 -18.11 -9.38 47.53
CA ALA A 776 -18.66 -8.17 46.92
C ALA A 776 -17.67 -6.99 46.97
N SER A 777 -16.89 -6.84 48.04
CA SER A 777 -15.86 -5.80 48.13
C SER A 777 -14.71 -5.96 47.13
N LEU A 778 -14.52 -7.17 46.57
CA LEU A 778 -13.54 -7.44 45.51
C LEU A 778 -14.13 -7.18 44.12
N ALA A 779 -15.43 -7.40 43.94
CA ALA A 779 -16.12 -7.28 42.66
C ALA A 779 -16.52 -5.84 42.32
N VAL A 780 -16.98 -5.05 43.30
CA VAL A 780 -17.53 -3.70 43.06
C VAL A 780 -16.63 -2.57 43.53
N ARG A 781 -16.60 -1.46 42.77
CA ARG A 781 -15.78 -0.29 43.08
C ARG A 781 -16.20 0.44 44.36
N ARG A 782 -17.49 0.43 44.71
CA ARG A 782 -18.05 1.06 45.92
C ARG A 782 -19.13 0.18 46.54
N TYR A 783 -18.81 -0.46 47.66
CA TYR A 783 -19.78 -1.27 48.40
C TYR A 783 -20.80 -0.38 49.13
N PRO A 784 -22.12 -0.53 48.89
CA PRO A 784 -23.11 0.39 49.44
C PRO A 784 -23.35 0.18 50.95
N ARG A 785 -23.54 1.30 51.67
CA ARG A 785 -23.91 1.35 53.09
C ARG A 785 -25.43 1.16 53.26
N TRP A 786 -25.93 -0.05 53.00
CA TRP A 786 -27.34 -0.39 53.29
C TRP A 786 -27.50 -1.02 54.69
N PRO A 787 -28.67 -0.85 55.34
CA PRO A 787 -29.01 -1.55 56.57
C PRO A 787 -28.88 -3.08 56.40
N PHE A 788 -28.42 -3.77 57.44
CA PHE A 788 -28.20 -5.22 57.42
C PHE A 788 -29.45 -6.00 57.00
N PHE A 789 -30.61 -5.65 57.55
CA PHE A 789 -31.90 -6.25 57.19
C PHE A 789 -32.25 -6.08 55.71
N ARG A 790 -32.02 -4.90 55.12
CA ARG A 790 -32.25 -4.66 53.68
C ARG A 790 -31.38 -5.57 52.81
N LYS A 791 -30.12 -5.79 53.21
CA LYS A 791 -29.19 -6.66 52.47
C LYS A 791 -29.62 -8.12 52.54
N ILE A 792 -29.96 -8.61 53.73
CA ILE A 792 -30.35 -10.01 53.92
C ILE A 792 -31.70 -10.30 53.27
N MET A 793 -32.71 -9.47 53.50
CA MET A 793 -34.02 -9.69 52.88
C MET A 793 -33.99 -9.53 51.36
N GLY A 794 -33.31 -8.49 50.85
CA GLY A 794 -33.13 -8.32 49.42
C GLY A 794 -32.39 -9.51 48.78
N ARG A 795 -31.35 -10.02 49.45
CA ARG A 795 -30.64 -11.23 49.02
C ARG A 795 -31.56 -12.44 49.00
N VAL A 796 -32.24 -12.75 50.10
CA VAL A 796 -33.16 -13.91 50.20
C VAL A 796 -34.22 -13.85 49.11
N LEU A 797 -34.85 -12.68 48.90
CA LEU A 797 -35.87 -12.48 47.88
C LEU A 797 -35.32 -12.64 46.46
N ILE A 798 -34.12 -12.10 46.17
CA ILE A 798 -33.49 -12.23 44.85
C ILE A 798 -33.09 -13.68 44.58
N TYR A 799 -32.46 -14.37 45.54
CA TYR A 799 -32.10 -15.78 45.39
C TYR A 799 -33.34 -16.65 45.18
N LEU A 800 -34.38 -16.47 46.00
CA LEU A 800 -35.64 -17.19 45.88
C LEU A 800 -36.26 -17.00 44.49
N ARG A 801 -36.36 -15.76 44.01
CA ARG A 801 -36.92 -15.44 42.68
C ARG A 801 -36.04 -15.88 41.52
N THR A 802 -34.72 -15.86 41.68
CA THR A 802 -33.76 -16.32 40.65
C THR A 802 -33.94 -17.82 40.40
N VAL A 803 -34.09 -18.60 41.48
CA VAL A 803 -34.28 -20.06 41.42
C VAL A 803 -35.71 -20.44 41.03
N THR A 804 -36.73 -19.83 41.62
CA THR A 804 -38.15 -20.18 41.37
C THR A 804 -38.71 -19.59 40.07
N GLY A 805 -38.11 -18.51 39.53
CA GLY A 805 -38.62 -17.80 38.36
C GLY A 805 -39.84 -16.92 38.61
N LEU A 806 -40.33 -16.84 39.86
CA LEU A 806 -41.51 -16.09 40.30
C LEU A 806 -41.32 -14.57 40.28
#